data_AF-A0A2N0AQB3-F1
#
_entry.id   AF-A0A2N0AQB3-F1
#
_cell.length_a   1.000
_cell.length_b   1.000
_cell.length_c   1.000
_cell.angle_alpha   90.00
_cell.angle_beta   90.00
_cell.angle_gamma   90.00
#
_symmetry.space_group_name_H-M   'P 1'
#
loop_
_entity.id
_entity.type
_entity.pdbx_description
1 polymer ?
#
loop_
_entity_poly.entity_id
_entity_poly.type
_entity_poly.pdbx_seq_one_letter_code
_entity_poly.pdbx_strand_id
1 'polypeptide(L)'
;MSGTFLNYFQVQLNSTSFDIKRIPYAAYKTKDAFSSLKKENLGIEFYRDNDWIYFWPTGGVEIERLGGKEVKINIDEKPSLVSSIISQSIALSLRGLNQYKVKKDKYSSTWSIIKETEDLLDNKIPGLMVKREVLLNSFYYYDAGVANFGICISSNTKNEFIWSREEFKKNGIAVEDLKQNDNRIFANKQSISRFLEATGKEKEYETIIAKINNNSENFKIIIRLFEWIRKNISNIEIISDLKIDSVHKVYLPYKNNLLKEEVLPIPQYYFYSEKSGSGKISDRIKNLRPYSLENFQSKEIVIGIICLKENEGTVELFLKKIQELLFSVFQLKKVKYDIKLVATNDLNGYSTALYSFDFKVVDLVIVVLSEEHKNLPRKHDPYYFCKAKLLGHEIPTQEVMIHNVKKYNEFILDNMVLNIYAKLGGTPWTIEKEDKLKNELVIGIASTTDDSTKTVLGIAQIFNYNGKYLVSDCTSISTFENYSENLELYLKKYIADFNFGEDSEIRLVFHVYKSASEKHEFKAIYNVVESFPAQKITYSIVHLDFGHNFRIFNNDGKSENKKGSFIKIDDLRGLLTFEPKSTIPLLIYIDRRSTFVDLYYIAKQIYWFSHLSYRSYMAAKKPVTLSYPNLLVNLTEKLKKVEGWDYELLKKMGDKLWFI
;
A
#
# COMPACT_ATOMS: atom_id res chain seq x y z
N MET A 1 -9.34 4.16 -30.78
CA MET A 1 -10.04 5.07 -29.86
C MET A 1 -9.01 5.66 -28.93
N SER A 2 -8.80 6.97 -28.95
CA SER A 2 -7.96 7.68 -27.98
C SER A 2 -8.80 7.91 -26.71
N GLY A 3 -8.52 7.18 -25.64
CA GLY A 3 -9.25 7.33 -24.38
C GLY A 3 -8.61 6.50 -23.27
N THR A 4 -9.19 6.61 -22.08
CA THR A 4 -8.75 5.84 -20.91
C THR A 4 -9.29 4.42 -21.00
N PHE A 5 -8.39 3.44 -21.14
CA PHE A 5 -8.73 2.02 -21.14
C PHE A 5 -8.62 1.46 -19.72
N LEU A 6 -9.69 0.84 -19.25
CA LEU A 6 -9.67 0.01 -18.04
C LEU A 6 -9.43 -1.43 -18.47
N ASN A 7 -8.49 -2.15 -17.85
CA ASN A 7 -8.19 -3.54 -18.17
C ASN A 7 -9.28 -4.56 -17.76
N TYR A 8 -10.54 -4.12 -17.74
CA TYR A 8 -11.73 -4.90 -17.54
C TYR A 8 -12.39 -5.14 -18.90
N PHE A 9 -12.68 -6.40 -19.20
CA PHE A 9 -13.36 -6.81 -20.41
C PHE A 9 -14.75 -7.33 -20.03
N GLN A 10 -15.79 -6.66 -20.52
CA GLN A 10 -17.17 -7.03 -20.24
C GLN A 10 -17.46 -8.38 -20.88
N VAL A 11 -18.02 -9.31 -20.11
CA VAL A 11 -18.49 -10.62 -20.56
C VAL A 11 -20.01 -10.58 -20.63
N GLN A 12 -20.58 -11.05 -21.73
CA GLN A 12 -22.01 -11.33 -21.85
C GLN A 12 -22.23 -12.83 -21.84
N LEU A 13 -23.23 -13.27 -21.08
CA LEU A 13 -23.63 -14.66 -20.99
C LEU A 13 -24.90 -14.87 -21.82
N ASN A 14 -25.05 -16.06 -22.40
CA ASN A 14 -26.20 -16.41 -23.24
C ASN A 14 -27.51 -16.62 -22.44
N SER A 15 -27.42 -16.81 -21.13
CA SER A 15 -28.55 -17.13 -20.24
C SER A 15 -28.40 -16.42 -18.90
N THR A 16 -29.53 -16.17 -18.24
CA THR A 16 -29.61 -15.60 -16.89
C THR A 16 -29.69 -16.67 -15.81
N SER A 17 -29.77 -17.95 -16.17
CA SER A 17 -29.77 -19.06 -15.22
C SER A 17 -29.13 -20.33 -15.76
N PHE A 18 -28.67 -21.19 -14.85
CA PHE A 18 -28.05 -22.47 -15.17
C PHE A 18 -28.23 -23.47 -14.02
N ASP A 19 -28.08 -24.76 -14.33
CA ASP A 19 -28.16 -25.83 -13.33
C ASP A 19 -26.77 -26.20 -12.80
N ILE A 20 -26.71 -26.46 -11.49
CA ILE A 20 -25.49 -26.85 -10.79
C ILE A 20 -25.83 -27.74 -9.59
N LYS A 21 -24.92 -28.65 -9.24
CA LYS A 21 -25.08 -29.48 -8.03
C LYS A 21 -24.48 -28.80 -6.80
N ARG A 22 -25.12 -29.03 -5.66
CA ARG A 22 -24.60 -28.60 -4.35
C ARG A 22 -24.75 -29.65 -3.25
N ILE A 23 -23.85 -29.59 -2.28
CA ILE A 23 -23.86 -30.39 -1.04
C ILE A 23 -23.72 -29.47 0.19
N PRO A 24 -24.23 -29.87 1.37
CA PRO A 24 -24.05 -29.09 2.60
C PRO A 24 -22.58 -28.99 3.01
N TYR A 25 -22.15 -27.79 3.41
CA TYR A 25 -20.78 -27.56 3.92
C TYR A 25 -20.57 -28.18 5.31
N ALA A 26 -21.64 -28.49 6.05
CA ALA A 26 -21.55 -28.96 7.43
C ALA A 26 -20.64 -30.17 7.64
N ALA A 27 -20.61 -31.11 6.68
CA ALA A 27 -19.74 -32.30 6.70
C ALA A 27 -18.27 -32.01 6.37
N TYR A 28 -17.95 -30.80 5.90
CA TYR A 28 -16.62 -30.41 5.41
C TYR A 28 -16.06 -29.16 6.12
N LYS A 29 -16.51 -28.91 7.35
CA LYS A 29 -16.11 -27.74 8.15
C LYS A 29 -14.61 -27.70 8.43
N THR A 30 -13.94 -28.84 8.54
CA THR A 30 -12.50 -28.90 8.79
C THR A 30 -11.72 -28.70 7.50
N LYS A 31 -10.54 -28.08 7.62
CA LYS A 31 -9.63 -27.86 6.49
C LYS A 31 -9.25 -29.19 5.82
N ASP A 32 -9.07 -30.24 6.60
CA ASP A 32 -8.69 -31.55 6.10
C ASP A 32 -9.85 -32.20 5.34
N ALA A 33 -11.08 -32.19 5.88
CA ALA A 33 -12.24 -32.74 5.19
C ALA A 33 -12.49 -32.05 3.84
N PHE A 34 -12.42 -30.71 3.78
CA PHE A 34 -12.58 -29.98 2.53
C PHE A 34 -11.41 -30.20 1.55
N SER A 35 -10.20 -30.41 2.06
CA SER A 35 -9.04 -30.72 1.23
C SER A 35 -9.10 -32.14 0.66
N SER A 36 -9.58 -33.11 1.46
CA SER A 36 -9.81 -34.50 1.02
C SER A 36 -10.87 -34.57 -0.06
N LEU A 37 -12.01 -33.86 0.12
CA LEU A 37 -13.06 -33.74 -0.90
C LEU A 37 -12.49 -33.35 -2.27
N LYS A 38 -11.60 -32.35 -2.30
CA LYS A 38 -10.95 -31.89 -3.55
C LYS A 38 -9.96 -32.90 -4.13
N LYS A 39 -9.22 -33.63 -3.29
CA LYS A 39 -8.21 -34.61 -3.72
C LYS A 39 -8.84 -35.88 -4.26
N GLU A 40 -9.92 -36.34 -3.64
CA GLU A 40 -10.63 -37.57 -4.01
C GLU A 40 -11.45 -37.43 -5.30
N ASN A 41 -11.80 -36.19 -5.67
CA ASN A 41 -12.67 -35.88 -6.79
C ASN A 41 -11.94 -35.03 -7.84
N LEU A 42 -10.87 -35.60 -8.42
CA LEU A 42 -10.12 -34.95 -9.49
C LEU A 42 -11.01 -34.70 -10.71
N GLY A 43 -10.82 -33.54 -11.33
CA GLY A 43 -11.65 -33.11 -12.46
C GLY A 43 -13.02 -32.57 -12.05
N ILE A 44 -13.28 -32.38 -10.75
CA ILE A 44 -14.46 -31.66 -10.25
C ILE A 44 -14.00 -30.41 -9.52
N GLU A 45 -14.69 -29.31 -9.77
CA GLU A 45 -14.41 -28.03 -9.15
C GLU A 45 -15.41 -27.72 -8.06
N PHE A 46 -14.94 -27.05 -7.00
CA PHE A 46 -15.71 -26.81 -5.80
C PHE A 46 -15.65 -25.34 -5.39
N TYR A 47 -16.81 -24.75 -5.16
CA TYR A 47 -16.99 -23.39 -4.68
C TYR A 47 -17.83 -23.39 -3.40
N ARG A 48 -17.25 -22.89 -2.31
CA ARG A 48 -17.97 -22.72 -1.05
C ARG A 48 -18.67 -21.37 -1.04
N ASP A 49 -19.95 -21.39 -0.73
CA ASP A 49 -20.76 -20.20 -0.46
C ASP A 49 -21.61 -20.44 0.79
N ASN A 50 -21.21 -19.80 1.89
CA ASN A 50 -21.79 -19.96 3.22
C ASN A 50 -21.89 -21.45 3.64
N ASP A 51 -23.13 -21.94 3.74
CA ASP A 51 -23.49 -23.29 4.19
C ASP A 51 -23.50 -24.34 3.07
N TRP A 52 -23.20 -23.94 1.84
CA TRP A 52 -23.24 -24.82 0.68
C TRP A 52 -21.88 -24.91 -0.03
N ILE A 53 -21.59 -26.09 -0.57
CA ILE A 53 -20.54 -26.29 -1.56
C ILE A 53 -21.21 -26.57 -2.89
N TYR A 54 -20.99 -25.70 -3.86
CA TYR A 54 -21.37 -25.86 -5.26
C TYR A 54 -20.25 -26.56 -6.01
N PHE A 55 -20.59 -27.45 -6.94
CA PHE A 55 -19.59 -28.18 -7.69
C PHE A 55 -20.05 -28.56 -9.10
N TRP A 56 -19.08 -28.67 -10.00
CA TRP A 56 -19.30 -28.93 -11.41
C TRP A 56 -18.08 -29.65 -12.03
N PRO A 57 -18.27 -30.41 -13.12
CA PRO A 57 -17.21 -31.19 -13.71
C PRO A 57 -16.34 -30.32 -14.61
N THR A 58 -15.10 -30.75 -14.80
CA THR A 58 -14.13 -30.18 -15.73
C THR A 58 -13.57 -31.34 -16.55
N GLY A 59 -13.73 -31.29 -17.87
CA GLY A 59 -13.22 -32.34 -18.77
C GLY A 59 -14.00 -33.66 -18.75
N GLY A 60 -15.34 -33.62 -18.70
CA GLY A 60 -16.19 -34.80 -18.93
C GLY A 60 -16.26 -35.83 -17.80
N VAL A 61 -15.81 -35.50 -16.59
CA VAL A 61 -15.90 -36.39 -15.41
C VAL A 61 -17.34 -36.54 -14.93
N GLU A 62 -17.77 -37.77 -14.64
CA GLU A 62 -19.10 -38.04 -14.07
C GLU A 62 -19.24 -37.54 -12.64
N ILE A 63 -20.29 -36.74 -12.40
CA ILE A 63 -20.56 -36.13 -11.10
C ILE A 63 -21.30 -37.09 -10.13
N GLU A 64 -21.92 -38.15 -10.65
CA GLU A 64 -22.86 -39.00 -9.89
C GLU A 64 -22.26 -39.60 -8.61
N ARG A 65 -20.94 -39.85 -8.60
CA ARG A 65 -20.21 -40.43 -7.45
C ARG A 65 -20.26 -39.58 -6.17
N LEU A 66 -20.45 -38.26 -6.29
CA LEU A 66 -20.52 -37.34 -5.14
C LEU A 66 -21.94 -37.18 -4.57
N GLY A 67 -22.97 -37.67 -5.27
CA GLY A 67 -24.35 -37.32 -4.97
C GLY A 67 -24.61 -35.82 -5.11
N GLY A 68 -25.52 -35.27 -4.29
CA GLY A 68 -25.82 -33.84 -4.23
C GLY A 68 -27.13 -33.45 -4.92
N LYS A 69 -27.69 -32.31 -4.51
CA LYS A 69 -28.95 -31.80 -5.03
C LYS A 69 -28.68 -30.85 -6.20
N GLU A 70 -29.32 -31.10 -7.32
CA GLU A 70 -29.34 -30.17 -8.45
C GLU A 70 -30.20 -28.96 -8.10
N VAL A 71 -29.67 -27.77 -8.39
CA VAL A 71 -30.35 -26.50 -8.17
C VAL A 71 -30.13 -25.58 -9.36
N LYS A 72 -31.19 -24.86 -9.71
CA LYS A 72 -31.13 -23.79 -10.70
C LYS A 72 -30.66 -22.50 -10.03
N ILE A 73 -29.65 -21.86 -10.60
CA ILE A 73 -29.06 -20.63 -10.08
C ILE A 73 -29.31 -19.49 -11.06
N ASN A 74 -29.86 -18.39 -10.56
CA ASN A 74 -29.89 -17.12 -11.29
C ASN A 74 -28.53 -16.42 -11.15
N ILE A 75 -28.00 -15.88 -12.26
CA ILE A 75 -26.68 -15.24 -12.28
C ILE A 75 -26.61 -13.99 -11.40
N ASP A 76 -27.71 -13.25 -11.25
CA ASP A 76 -27.80 -12.02 -10.45
C ASP A 76 -27.83 -12.30 -8.94
N GLU A 77 -28.33 -13.47 -8.54
CA GLU A 77 -28.42 -13.90 -7.14
C GLU A 77 -27.08 -14.40 -6.59
N LYS A 78 -26.25 -15.01 -7.44
CA LYS A 78 -24.97 -15.63 -7.04
C LYS A 78 -23.80 -15.18 -7.93
N PRO A 79 -23.57 -13.85 -8.10
CA PRO A 79 -22.57 -13.38 -9.04
C PRO A 79 -21.14 -13.75 -8.64
N SER A 80 -20.82 -13.91 -7.36
CA SER A 80 -19.50 -14.39 -6.92
C SER A 80 -19.19 -15.81 -7.42
N LEU A 81 -20.18 -16.69 -7.42
CA LEU A 81 -20.06 -18.05 -7.94
C LEU A 81 -19.86 -18.00 -9.46
N VAL A 82 -20.73 -17.28 -10.18
CA VAL A 82 -20.67 -17.12 -11.63
C VAL A 82 -19.32 -16.53 -12.06
N SER A 83 -18.88 -15.48 -11.38
CA SER A 83 -17.58 -14.85 -11.60
C SER A 83 -16.45 -15.87 -11.44
N SER A 84 -16.47 -16.69 -10.37
CA SER A 84 -15.47 -17.74 -10.19
C SER A 84 -15.47 -18.74 -11.34
N ILE A 85 -16.65 -19.23 -11.76
CA ILE A 85 -16.81 -20.17 -12.87
C ILE A 85 -16.20 -19.58 -14.15
N ILE A 86 -16.53 -18.34 -14.53
CA ILE A 86 -16.00 -17.68 -15.74
C ILE A 86 -14.46 -17.67 -15.77
N SER A 87 -13.83 -17.16 -14.71
CA SER A 87 -12.36 -17.06 -14.67
C SER A 87 -11.69 -18.43 -14.72
N GLN A 88 -12.32 -19.42 -14.09
CA GLN A 88 -11.82 -20.78 -14.00
C GLN A 88 -11.89 -21.49 -15.34
N SER A 89 -13.02 -21.43 -16.03
CA SER A 89 -13.18 -22.02 -17.36
C SER A 89 -12.14 -21.48 -18.34
N ILE A 90 -11.94 -20.16 -18.38
CA ILE A 90 -10.92 -19.55 -19.25
C ILE A 90 -9.51 -20.04 -18.86
N ALA A 91 -9.19 -20.08 -17.56
CA ALA A 91 -7.90 -20.54 -17.08
C ALA A 91 -7.63 -22.03 -17.41
N LEU A 92 -8.66 -22.88 -17.30
CA LEU A 92 -8.56 -24.30 -17.65
C LEU A 92 -8.42 -24.52 -19.15
N SER A 93 -9.12 -23.77 -20.00
CA SER A 93 -8.91 -23.79 -21.45
C SER A 93 -7.47 -23.44 -21.83
N LEU A 94 -6.86 -22.44 -21.15
CA LEU A 94 -5.44 -22.11 -21.35
C LEU A 94 -4.50 -23.21 -20.87
N ARG A 95 -4.83 -23.89 -19.76
CA ARG A 95 -4.06 -25.03 -19.25
C ARG A 95 -4.04 -26.18 -20.26
N GLY A 96 -5.16 -26.43 -20.94
CA GLY A 96 -5.29 -27.49 -21.96
C GLY A 96 -4.37 -27.31 -23.18
N LEU A 97 -3.81 -26.12 -23.41
CA LEU A 97 -2.86 -25.88 -24.51
C LEU A 97 -1.46 -26.46 -24.25
N ASN A 98 -1.18 -27.00 -23.05
CA ASN A 98 0.08 -27.65 -22.67
C ASN A 98 1.38 -26.84 -22.84
N GLN A 99 1.29 -25.55 -23.20
CA GLN A 99 2.42 -24.61 -23.31
C GLN A 99 2.50 -23.62 -22.14
N TYR A 100 1.46 -23.58 -21.30
CA TYR A 100 1.31 -22.62 -20.21
C TYR A 100 1.20 -23.32 -18.85
N LYS A 101 1.94 -22.80 -17.89
CA LYS A 101 1.77 -23.13 -16.48
C LYS A 101 0.70 -22.22 -15.88
N VAL A 102 -0.49 -22.79 -15.67
CA VAL A 102 -1.65 -22.07 -15.13
C VAL A 102 -1.94 -22.47 -13.68
N LYS A 103 -1.86 -21.50 -12.77
CA LYS A 103 -1.99 -21.73 -11.32
C LYS A 103 -2.96 -20.71 -10.72
N LYS A 104 -3.83 -21.14 -9.81
CA LYS A 104 -4.62 -20.22 -8.98
C LYS A 104 -3.81 -19.80 -7.76
N ASP A 105 -3.83 -18.52 -7.42
CA ASP A 105 -3.25 -18.07 -6.16
C ASP A 105 -4.05 -18.63 -4.97
N LYS A 106 -3.36 -18.99 -3.88
CA LYS A 106 -3.96 -19.68 -2.73
C LYS A 106 -4.97 -18.82 -1.99
N TYR A 107 -4.74 -17.51 -1.95
CA TYR A 107 -5.53 -16.55 -1.18
C TYR A 107 -6.24 -15.51 -2.05
N SER A 108 -6.30 -15.72 -3.37
CA SER A 108 -6.93 -14.81 -4.32
C SER A 108 -7.73 -15.59 -5.39
N SER A 109 -8.71 -14.92 -6.01
CA SER A 109 -9.39 -15.42 -7.21
C SER A 109 -8.54 -15.30 -8.49
N THR A 110 -7.34 -14.73 -8.39
CA THR A 110 -6.43 -14.53 -9.52
C THR A 110 -5.74 -15.83 -9.97
N TRP A 111 -5.74 -16.05 -11.27
CA TRP A 111 -4.99 -17.06 -11.98
C TRP A 111 -3.73 -16.46 -12.59
N SER A 112 -2.59 -17.12 -12.35
CA SER A 112 -1.29 -16.84 -12.95
C SER A 112 -1.11 -17.74 -14.16
N ILE A 113 -0.80 -17.14 -15.31
CA ILE A 113 -0.50 -17.82 -16.57
C ILE A 113 0.93 -17.45 -16.99
N ILE A 114 1.81 -18.45 -17.08
CA ILE A 114 3.22 -18.26 -17.43
C ILE A 114 3.58 -19.24 -18.56
N LYS A 115 4.21 -18.76 -19.64
CA LYS A 115 4.78 -19.63 -20.67
C LYS A 115 6.08 -20.23 -20.16
N GLU A 116 6.21 -21.56 -20.14
CA GLU A 116 7.35 -22.21 -19.45
C GLU A 116 8.69 -21.96 -20.14
N THR A 117 8.68 -21.87 -21.47
CA THR A 117 9.88 -21.73 -22.31
C THR A 117 10.30 -20.28 -22.57
N GLU A 118 9.57 -19.30 -22.03
CA GLU A 118 9.88 -17.90 -22.26
C GLU A 118 11.00 -17.41 -21.33
N ASP A 119 12.02 -16.78 -21.90
CA ASP A 119 12.96 -15.92 -21.18
C ASP A 119 13.02 -14.57 -21.89
N LEU A 120 12.59 -13.52 -21.21
CA LEU A 120 12.57 -12.16 -21.73
C LEU A 120 13.94 -11.49 -21.70
N LEU A 121 14.92 -12.06 -20.99
CA LEU A 121 16.31 -11.60 -21.05
C LEU A 121 17.06 -12.18 -22.25
N ASP A 122 16.56 -13.28 -22.83
CA ASP A 122 17.18 -13.97 -23.97
C ASP A 122 18.67 -14.26 -23.71
N ASN A 123 18.97 -14.80 -22.50
CA ASN A 123 20.32 -15.13 -22.02
C ASN A 123 21.34 -13.96 -21.99
N LYS A 124 20.92 -12.70 -22.12
CA LYS A 124 21.81 -11.52 -22.04
C LYS A 124 22.46 -11.35 -20.65
N ILE A 125 21.83 -11.90 -19.63
CA ILE A 125 22.32 -11.90 -18.25
C ILE A 125 22.40 -13.35 -17.77
N PRO A 126 23.52 -14.05 -18.05
CA PRO A 126 23.67 -15.46 -17.70
C PRO A 126 23.43 -15.70 -16.21
N GLY A 127 22.60 -16.68 -15.88
CA GLY A 127 22.25 -17.02 -14.49
C GLY A 127 20.95 -16.40 -13.97
N LEU A 128 20.37 -15.44 -14.70
CA LEU A 128 19.08 -14.84 -14.40
C LEU A 128 18.13 -15.01 -15.59
N MET A 129 16.89 -15.36 -15.29
CA MET A 129 15.81 -15.49 -16.27
C MET A 129 14.64 -14.61 -15.84
N VAL A 130 13.95 -14.02 -16.82
CA VAL A 130 12.77 -13.19 -16.57
C VAL A 130 11.60 -13.69 -17.40
N LYS A 131 10.52 -14.09 -16.74
CA LYS A 131 9.32 -14.61 -17.38
C LYS A 131 8.20 -13.58 -17.38
N ARG A 132 7.35 -13.59 -18.41
CA ARG A 132 6.06 -12.89 -18.34
C ARG A 132 5.08 -13.71 -17.52
N GLU A 133 4.46 -13.06 -16.55
CA GLU A 133 3.29 -13.59 -15.85
C GLU A 133 2.07 -12.75 -16.24
N VAL A 134 1.06 -13.41 -16.80
CA VAL A 134 -0.24 -12.80 -17.08
C VAL A 134 -1.19 -13.20 -15.96
N LEU A 135 -1.86 -12.21 -15.36
CA LEU A 135 -2.80 -12.37 -14.27
C LEU A 135 -4.23 -12.22 -14.79
N LEU A 136 -5.04 -13.25 -14.60
CA LEU A 136 -6.44 -13.30 -14.98
C LEU A 136 -7.31 -13.47 -13.73
N ASN A 137 -8.28 -12.59 -13.53
CA ASN A 137 -9.38 -12.84 -12.61
C ASN A 137 -10.67 -12.36 -13.25
N SER A 138 -11.79 -12.80 -12.70
CA SER A 138 -13.09 -12.22 -12.98
C SER A 138 -13.44 -11.16 -11.95
N PHE A 139 -14.34 -10.28 -12.35
CA PHE A 139 -14.91 -9.25 -11.52
C PHE A 139 -16.38 -9.07 -11.89
N TYR A 140 -17.19 -8.63 -10.94
CA TYR A 140 -18.57 -8.27 -11.18
C TYR A 140 -18.97 -7.03 -10.38
N TYR A 141 -19.94 -6.30 -10.90
CA TYR A 141 -20.59 -5.18 -10.21
C TYR A 141 -22.08 -5.17 -10.51
N TYR A 142 -22.83 -4.50 -9.65
CA TYR A 142 -24.26 -4.32 -9.85
C TYR A 142 -24.53 -2.98 -10.50
N ASP A 143 -25.45 -2.98 -11.46
CA ASP A 143 -26.03 -1.79 -12.06
C ASP A 143 -27.55 -1.94 -12.03
N ALA A 144 -28.23 -1.06 -11.31
CA ALA A 144 -29.68 -1.12 -11.09
C ALA A 144 -30.21 -2.52 -10.69
N GLY A 145 -29.44 -3.25 -9.86
CA GLY A 145 -29.78 -4.60 -9.40
C GLY A 145 -29.37 -5.75 -10.34
N VAL A 146 -28.87 -5.45 -11.54
CA VAL A 146 -28.39 -6.45 -12.51
C VAL A 146 -26.89 -6.65 -12.37
N ALA A 147 -26.44 -7.90 -12.29
CA ALA A 147 -25.04 -8.24 -12.22
C ALA A 147 -24.38 -8.14 -13.59
N ASN A 148 -23.36 -7.30 -13.70
CA ASN A 148 -22.50 -7.19 -14.86
C ASN A 148 -21.20 -7.96 -14.59
N PHE A 149 -20.86 -8.89 -15.49
CA PHE A 149 -19.67 -9.73 -15.37
C PHE A 149 -18.55 -9.28 -16.30
N GLY A 150 -17.31 -9.47 -15.86
CA GLY A 150 -16.17 -9.28 -16.73
C GLY A 150 -14.92 -9.96 -16.22
N ILE A 151 -13.87 -9.87 -17.03
CA ILE A 151 -12.54 -10.36 -16.72
C ILE A 151 -11.55 -9.22 -16.65
N CYS A 152 -10.66 -9.26 -15.68
CA CYS A 152 -9.52 -8.37 -15.58
C CYS A 152 -8.26 -9.12 -15.98
N ILE A 153 -7.49 -8.55 -16.91
CA ILE A 153 -6.22 -9.11 -17.36
C ILE A 153 -5.12 -8.09 -17.10
N SER A 154 -4.08 -8.49 -16.39
CA SER A 154 -2.87 -7.67 -16.22
C SER A 154 -1.62 -8.51 -16.47
N SER A 155 -0.46 -7.87 -16.45
CA SER A 155 0.82 -8.55 -16.63
C SER A 155 1.89 -8.02 -15.71
N ASN A 156 2.71 -8.92 -15.18
CA ASN A 156 3.89 -8.63 -14.36
C ASN A 156 5.10 -9.43 -14.90
N THR A 157 6.30 -9.16 -14.38
CA THR A 157 7.50 -9.96 -14.65
C THR A 157 7.87 -10.78 -13.42
N LYS A 158 8.27 -12.04 -13.62
CA LYS A 158 8.81 -12.91 -12.59
C LYS A 158 10.27 -13.23 -12.86
N ASN A 159 11.12 -12.92 -11.90
CA ASN A 159 12.53 -13.26 -11.94
C ASN A 159 12.73 -14.67 -11.37
N GLU A 160 13.61 -15.45 -11.98
CA GLU A 160 14.05 -16.76 -11.50
C GLU A 160 15.56 -16.88 -11.74
N PHE A 161 16.31 -17.38 -10.76
CA PHE A 161 17.72 -17.71 -10.98
C PHE A 161 17.83 -19.05 -11.68
N ILE A 162 18.66 -19.09 -12.73
CA ILE A 162 19.11 -20.33 -13.37
C ILE A 162 20.25 -20.93 -12.55
N TRP A 163 21.13 -20.07 -12.00
CA TRP A 163 22.24 -20.51 -11.14
C TRP A 163 21.75 -21.22 -9.89
N SER A 164 22.39 -22.34 -9.62
CA SER A 164 22.38 -23.06 -8.35
C SER A 164 23.09 -22.27 -7.26
N ARG A 165 22.88 -22.68 -6.00
CA ARG A 165 23.59 -22.11 -4.85
C ARG A 165 25.11 -22.23 -4.98
N GLU A 166 25.62 -23.31 -5.58
CA GLU A 166 27.05 -23.52 -5.78
C GLU A 166 27.63 -22.57 -6.82
N GLU A 167 26.88 -22.30 -7.90
CA GLU A 167 27.28 -21.32 -8.92
C GLU A 167 27.33 -19.91 -8.35
N PHE A 168 26.40 -19.53 -7.46
CA PHE A 168 26.50 -18.27 -6.73
C PHE A 168 27.83 -18.16 -5.95
N LYS A 169 28.18 -19.19 -5.17
CA LYS A 169 29.43 -19.20 -4.40
C LYS A 169 30.67 -19.20 -5.29
N LYS A 170 30.66 -19.97 -6.39
CA LYS A 170 31.74 -20.02 -7.37
C LYS A 170 32.01 -18.66 -8.02
N ASN A 171 30.97 -17.84 -8.18
CA ASN A 171 31.06 -16.48 -8.69
C ASN A 171 31.26 -15.42 -7.57
N GLY A 172 31.67 -15.83 -6.37
CA GLY A 172 32.01 -14.91 -5.27
C GLY A 172 30.81 -14.21 -4.63
N ILE A 173 29.58 -14.70 -4.84
CA ILE A 173 28.38 -14.10 -4.29
C ILE A 173 28.03 -14.75 -2.95
N ALA A 174 28.02 -13.95 -1.87
CA ALA A 174 27.57 -14.40 -0.55
C ALA A 174 26.07 -14.74 -0.55
N VAL A 175 25.71 -15.88 0.05
CA VAL A 175 24.36 -16.47 0.01
C VAL A 175 23.75 -16.73 1.39
N GLU A 176 24.51 -16.55 2.46
CA GLU A 176 24.18 -16.97 3.82
C GLU A 176 22.91 -16.28 4.35
N ASP A 177 22.75 -14.99 4.05
CA ASP A 177 21.61 -14.16 4.45
C ASP A 177 20.50 -14.10 3.39
N LEU A 178 20.66 -14.77 2.25
CA LEU A 178 19.64 -14.80 1.20
C LEU A 178 18.58 -15.86 1.49
N LYS A 179 17.33 -15.52 1.17
CA LYS A 179 16.24 -16.52 1.17
C LYS A 179 16.56 -17.60 0.13
N GLN A 180 16.64 -18.85 0.59
CA GLN A 180 17.05 -19.99 -0.22
C GLN A 180 16.33 -21.28 0.22
N ASN A 181 16.37 -22.30 -0.63
CA ASN A 181 16.16 -23.69 -0.26
C ASN A 181 17.43 -24.50 -0.58
N ASP A 182 17.40 -25.82 -0.38
CA ASP A 182 18.60 -26.68 -0.44
C ASP A 182 19.44 -26.47 -1.71
N ASN A 183 18.79 -26.22 -2.87
CA ASN A 183 19.47 -26.14 -4.16
C ASN A 183 19.40 -24.76 -4.86
N ARG A 184 18.55 -23.82 -4.42
CA ARG A 184 18.29 -22.57 -5.15
C ARG A 184 18.15 -21.35 -4.24
N ILE A 185 18.65 -20.23 -4.75
CA ILE A 185 18.38 -18.90 -4.20
C ILE A 185 17.05 -18.39 -4.77
N PHE A 186 16.18 -17.82 -3.93
CA PHE A 186 14.95 -17.20 -4.41
C PHE A 186 15.24 -15.80 -4.95
N ALA A 187 14.83 -15.51 -6.19
CA ALA A 187 15.02 -14.22 -6.87
C ALA A 187 14.12 -13.10 -6.31
N ASN A 188 14.39 -12.69 -5.07
CA ASN A 188 13.80 -11.53 -4.44
C ASN A 188 14.66 -10.27 -4.70
N LYS A 189 14.17 -9.10 -4.27
CA LYS A 189 14.85 -7.82 -4.52
C LYS A 189 16.31 -7.80 -4.02
N GLN A 190 16.58 -8.34 -2.83
CA GLN A 190 17.91 -8.35 -2.23
C GLN A 190 18.86 -9.25 -3.03
N SER A 191 18.44 -10.48 -3.34
CA SER A 191 19.27 -11.41 -4.09
C SER A 191 19.52 -10.96 -5.53
N ILE A 192 18.52 -10.34 -6.20
CA ILE A 192 18.68 -9.81 -7.56
C ILE A 192 19.67 -8.64 -7.55
N SER A 193 19.52 -7.70 -6.62
CA SER A 193 20.44 -6.57 -6.49
C SER A 193 21.87 -7.06 -6.31
N ARG A 194 22.09 -8.00 -5.38
CA ARG A 194 23.42 -8.56 -5.12
C ARG A 194 23.98 -9.31 -6.31
N PHE A 195 23.15 -10.10 -7.00
CA PHE A 195 23.56 -10.82 -8.20
C PHE A 195 23.96 -9.86 -9.33
N LEU A 196 23.17 -8.83 -9.58
CA LEU A 196 23.45 -7.85 -10.64
C LEU A 196 24.70 -7.03 -10.33
N GLU A 197 24.91 -6.67 -9.06
CA GLU A 197 26.11 -5.97 -8.58
C GLU A 197 27.38 -6.81 -8.75
N ALA A 198 27.34 -8.07 -8.32
CA ALA A 198 28.48 -8.96 -8.47
C ALA A 198 28.81 -9.29 -9.93
N THR A 199 27.81 -9.24 -10.83
CA THR A 199 28.01 -9.51 -12.26
C THR A 199 28.22 -8.24 -13.10
N GLY A 200 28.06 -7.04 -12.53
CA GLY A 200 28.15 -5.77 -13.25
C GLY A 200 27.05 -5.59 -14.31
N LYS A 201 25.87 -6.19 -14.10
CA LYS A 201 24.77 -6.29 -15.08
C LYS A 201 23.56 -5.40 -14.75
N GLU A 202 23.66 -4.52 -13.77
CA GLU A 202 22.55 -3.67 -13.29
C GLU A 202 21.98 -2.80 -14.41
N LYS A 203 22.82 -2.05 -15.11
CA LYS A 203 22.36 -1.13 -16.17
C LYS A 203 21.70 -1.86 -17.33
N GLU A 204 22.24 -3.03 -17.69
CA GLU A 204 21.69 -3.88 -18.76
C GLU A 204 20.33 -4.43 -18.35
N TYR A 205 20.21 -4.95 -17.12
CA TYR A 205 18.94 -5.42 -16.55
C TYR A 205 17.91 -4.29 -16.50
N GLU A 206 18.26 -3.14 -15.93
CA GLU A 206 17.35 -1.99 -15.80
C GLU A 206 16.83 -1.52 -17.16
N THR A 207 17.70 -1.45 -18.17
CA THR A 207 17.32 -1.06 -19.54
C THR A 207 16.35 -2.05 -20.16
N ILE A 208 16.64 -3.36 -20.06
CA ILE A 208 15.79 -4.42 -20.60
C ILE A 208 14.43 -4.43 -19.90
N ILE A 209 14.42 -4.38 -18.57
CA ILE A 209 13.19 -4.41 -17.76
C ILE A 209 12.34 -3.16 -17.97
N ALA A 210 12.95 -1.97 -18.07
CA ALA A 210 12.22 -0.74 -18.37
C ALA A 210 11.49 -0.81 -19.72
N LYS A 211 12.13 -1.41 -20.74
CA LYS A 211 11.51 -1.64 -22.05
C LYS A 211 10.37 -2.65 -21.96
N ILE A 212 10.60 -3.79 -21.31
CA ILE A 212 9.64 -4.89 -21.13
C ILE A 212 8.40 -4.45 -20.34
N ASN A 213 8.58 -3.60 -19.33
CA ASN A 213 7.52 -3.12 -18.45
C ASN A 213 6.96 -1.75 -18.84
N ASN A 214 7.31 -1.24 -20.02
CA ASN A 214 6.67 -0.06 -20.55
C ASN A 214 5.15 -0.27 -20.68
N ASN A 215 4.37 0.77 -20.41
CA ASN A 215 2.90 0.70 -20.38
C ASN A 215 2.28 0.25 -21.72
N SER A 216 2.84 0.69 -22.86
CA SER A 216 2.38 0.28 -24.20
C SER A 216 2.64 -1.20 -24.47
N GLU A 217 3.78 -1.73 -24.03
CA GLU A 217 4.09 -3.17 -24.17
C GLU A 217 3.22 -4.03 -23.26
N ASN A 218 3.02 -3.62 -22.01
CA ASN A 218 2.08 -4.27 -21.10
C ASN A 218 0.65 -4.28 -21.66
N PHE A 219 0.19 -3.16 -22.24
CA PHE A 219 -1.10 -3.09 -22.92
C PHE A 219 -1.20 -4.11 -24.06
N LYS A 220 -0.19 -4.21 -24.93
CA LYS A 220 -0.18 -5.20 -26.01
C LYS A 220 -0.30 -6.64 -25.50
N ILE A 221 0.38 -6.98 -24.41
CA ILE A 221 0.32 -8.31 -23.79
C ILE A 221 -1.11 -8.62 -23.31
N ILE A 222 -1.73 -7.66 -22.61
CA ILE A 222 -3.11 -7.76 -22.14
C ILE A 222 -4.07 -7.98 -23.32
N ILE A 223 -3.92 -7.19 -24.39
CA ILE A 223 -4.77 -7.31 -25.58
C ILE A 223 -4.56 -8.65 -26.30
N ARG A 224 -3.34 -9.19 -26.36
CA ARG A 224 -3.10 -10.50 -26.99
C ARG A 224 -3.91 -11.62 -26.32
N LEU A 225 -3.95 -11.67 -24.99
CA LEU A 225 -4.76 -12.66 -24.29
C LEU A 225 -6.26 -12.41 -24.52
N PHE A 226 -6.71 -11.15 -24.48
CA PHE A 226 -8.10 -10.82 -24.81
C PHE A 226 -8.51 -11.31 -26.21
N GLU A 227 -7.69 -11.04 -27.25
CA GLU A 227 -8.01 -11.47 -28.61
C GLU A 227 -8.00 -13.01 -28.73
N TRP A 228 -7.14 -13.70 -27.97
CA TRP A 228 -7.20 -15.17 -27.89
C TRP A 228 -8.51 -15.64 -27.28
N ILE A 229 -8.94 -15.06 -26.14
CA ILE A 229 -10.23 -15.40 -25.50
C ILE A 229 -11.36 -15.19 -26.50
N ARG A 230 -11.44 -14.00 -27.11
CA ARG A 230 -12.49 -13.63 -28.06
C ARG A 230 -12.60 -14.60 -29.23
N LYS A 231 -11.48 -15.07 -29.78
CA LYS A 231 -11.45 -16.03 -30.89
C LYS A 231 -11.84 -17.46 -30.49
N ASN A 232 -11.72 -17.80 -29.21
CA ASN A 232 -11.93 -19.16 -28.70
C ASN A 232 -13.18 -19.28 -27.81
N ILE A 233 -14.05 -18.26 -27.77
CA ILE A 233 -15.28 -18.26 -26.93
C ILE A 233 -16.09 -19.55 -27.10
N SER A 234 -16.29 -20.01 -28.34
CA SER A 234 -17.05 -21.23 -28.65
C SER A 234 -16.47 -22.51 -28.04
N ASN A 235 -15.16 -22.50 -27.71
CA ASN A 235 -14.43 -23.65 -27.20
C ASN A 235 -14.23 -23.56 -25.67
N ILE A 236 -14.67 -22.48 -25.03
CA ILE A 236 -14.57 -22.28 -23.58
C ILE A 236 -15.87 -22.80 -22.95
N GLU A 237 -15.82 -24.01 -22.41
CA GLU A 237 -16.92 -24.60 -21.66
C GLU A 237 -17.04 -23.96 -20.27
N ILE A 238 -18.20 -23.37 -19.97
CA ILE A 238 -18.46 -22.71 -18.69
C ILE A 238 -19.07 -23.72 -17.71
N ILE A 239 -20.37 -23.98 -17.84
CA ILE A 239 -21.11 -24.98 -17.04
C ILE A 239 -22.49 -25.20 -17.66
N SER A 240 -22.95 -26.46 -17.74
CA SER A 240 -24.31 -26.77 -18.23
C SER A 240 -24.55 -26.08 -19.59
N ASP A 241 -25.69 -25.40 -19.76
CA ASP A 241 -26.03 -24.63 -20.96
C ASP A 241 -25.52 -23.19 -20.94
N LEU A 242 -24.89 -22.75 -19.85
CA LEU A 242 -24.31 -21.42 -19.74
C LEU A 242 -23.05 -21.32 -20.61
N LYS A 243 -23.00 -20.28 -21.44
CA LYS A 243 -21.88 -19.99 -22.34
C LYS A 243 -21.56 -18.50 -22.30
N ILE A 244 -20.31 -18.19 -22.61
CA ILE A 244 -19.93 -16.81 -22.95
C ILE A 244 -20.46 -16.56 -24.36
N ASP A 245 -21.31 -15.56 -24.51
CA ASP A 245 -21.81 -15.12 -25.81
C ASP A 245 -20.80 -14.17 -26.48
N SER A 246 -20.32 -13.19 -25.71
CA SER A 246 -19.40 -12.17 -26.22
C SER A 246 -18.48 -11.61 -25.12
N VAL A 247 -17.36 -11.03 -25.55
CA VAL A 247 -16.43 -10.29 -24.68
C VAL A 247 -16.01 -8.98 -25.35
N HIS A 248 -16.07 -7.86 -24.62
CA HIS A 248 -15.82 -6.52 -25.14
C HIS A 248 -14.78 -5.73 -24.32
N LYS A 249 -13.98 -4.92 -25.01
CA LYS A 249 -13.06 -3.94 -24.38
C LYS A 249 -13.86 -2.80 -23.74
N VAL A 250 -13.38 -2.28 -22.61
CA VAL A 250 -13.99 -1.13 -21.93
C VAL A 250 -13.04 0.08 -22.00
N TYR A 251 -13.41 1.02 -22.86
CA TYR A 251 -12.84 2.37 -22.90
C TYR A 251 -13.82 3.35 -22.24
N LEU A 252 -13.31 4.36 -21.54
CA LEU A 252 -14.13 5.33 -20.82
C LEU A 252 -14.39 6.59 -21.66
N PRO A 253 -15.62 7.15 -21.61
CA PRO A 253 -16.79 6.63 -20.89
C PRO A 253 -17.40 5.39 -21.56
N TYR A 254 -18.03 4.52 -20.77
CA TYR A 254 -18.63 3.27 -21.21
C TYR A 254 -20.11 3.20 -20.83
N LYS A 255 -20.94 2.58 -21.70
CA LYS A 255 -22.40 2.35 -21.52
C LYS A 255 -23.13 3.56 -20.90
N ASN A 256 -23.42 4.60 -21.69
CA ASN A 256 -24.15 5.80 -21.22
C ASN A 256 -23.59 6.42 -19.93
N ASN A 257 -22.26 6.46 -19.78
CA ASN A 257 -21.53 6.96 -18.60
C ASN A 257 -21.69 6.12 -17.32
N LEU A 258 -22.12 4.85 -17.43
CA LEU A 258 -22.11 3.89 -16.32
C LEU A 258 -20.73 3.80 -15.69
N LEU A 259 -19.69 3.70 -16.53
CA LEU A 259 -18.30 3.92 -16.11
C LEU A 259 -17.80 5.18 -16.79
N LYS A 260 -17.35 6.15 -16.00
CA LYS A 260 -16.74 7.39 -16.48
C LYS A 260 -15.50 7.72 -15.67
N GLU A 261 -14.56 8.37 -16.35
CA GLU A 261 -13.41 8.98 -15.70
C GLU A 261 -13.76 10.42 -15.34
N GLU A 262 -13.58 10.78 -14.08
CA GLU A 262 -13.63 12.16 -13.59
C GLU A 262 -12.27 12.54 -13.01
N VAL A 263 -11.89 13.82 -13.08
CA VAL A 263 -10.63 14.29 -12.48
C VAL A 263 -10.98 15.05 -11.20
N LEU A 264 -10.54 14.51 -10.06
CA LEU A 264 -10.76 15.15 -8.78
C LEU A 264 -9.91 16.42 -8.66
N PRO A 265 -10.47 17.50 -8.07
CA PRO A 265 -9.75 18.74 -7.91
C PRO A 265 -8.58 18.58 -6.91
N ILE A 266 -7.49 19.29 -7.19
CA ILE A 266 -6.39 19.44 -6.22
C ILE A 266 -6.88 20.37 -5.10
N PRO A 267 -6.63 20.06 -3.81
CA PRO A 267 -7.06 20.93 -2.73
C PRO A 267 -6.30 22.25 -2.76
N GLN A 268 -6.94 23.31 -2.28
CA GLN A 268 -6.23 24.53 -1.92
C GLN A 268 -5.38 24.30 -0.67
N TYR A 269 -4.15 24.82 -0.65
CA TYR A 269 -3.29 24.76 0.53
C TYR A 269 -3.43 26.04 1.37
N TYR A 270 -3.40 25.88 2.69
CA TYR A 270 -3.53 26.95 3.66
C TYR A 270 -2.27 27.03 4.53
N PHE A 271 -1.86 28.27 4.80
CA PHE A 271 -0.63 28.67 5.48
C PHE A 271 -0.95 29.54 6.69
N TYR A 272 0.04 30.26 7.23
CA TYR A 272 -0.13 31.11 8.40
C TYR A 272 -1.35 32.05 8.27
N SER A 273 -2.18 32.11 9.33
CA SER A 273 -3.43 32.89 9.35
C SER A 273 -4.39 32.56 8.19
N GLU A 274 -4.50 31.27 7.83
CA GLU A 274 -5.39 30.78 6.76
C GLU A 274 -5.12 31.42 5.38
N LYS A 275 -3.91 31.93 5.15
CA LYS A 275 -3.54 32.47 3.85
C LYS A 275 -3.38 31.35 2.82
N SER A 276 -3.75 31.64 1.58
CA SER A 276 -3.58 30.74 0.44
C SER A 276 -2.99 31.48 -0.76
N GLY A 277 -2.61 30.76 -1.80
CA GLY A 277 -1.96 31.32 -2.99
C GLY A 277 -1.76 30.28 -4.10
N SER A 278 -1.06 30.68 -5.16
CA SER A 278 -0.69 29.81 -6.29
C SER A 278 0.83 29.60 -6.32
N GLY A 279 1.30 28.71 -7.21
CA GLY A 279 2.74 28.41 -7.36
C GLY A 279 3.23 27.22 -6.51
N LYS A 280 4.56 27.03 -6.48
CA LYS A 280 5.19 25.92 -5.76
C LYS A 280 4.97 26.05 -4.26
N ILE A 281 4.78 24.92 -3.57
CA ILE A 281 4.54 24.90 -2.12
C ILE A 281 5.72 25.50 -1.35
N SER A 282 6.95 25.23 -1.76
CA SER A 282 8.16 25.81 -1.13
C SER A 282 8.14 27.34 -1.13
N ASP A 283 7.86 27.96 -2.29
CA ASP A 283 7.74 29.41 -2.42
C ASP A 283 6.58 29.96 -1.57
N ARG A 284 5.48 29.22 -1.51
CA ARG A 284 4.31 29.60 -0.69
C ARG A 284 4.62 29.55 0.80
N ILE A 285 5.33 28.55 1.32
CA ILE A 285 5.76 28.54 2.73
C ILE A 285 6.65 29.75 3.01
N LYS A 286 7.64 30.00 2.14
CA LYS A 286 8.56 31.12 2.29
C LYS A 286 7.83 32.46 2.36
N ASN A 287 6.87 32.69 1.47
CA ASN A 287 6.19 33.98 1.33
C ASN A 287 4.99 34.14 2.28
N LEU A 288 4.22 33.07 2.51
CA LEU A 288 3.00 33.08 3.32
C LEU A 288 3.23 32.61 4.76
N ARG A 289 4.43 32.09 5.06
CA ARG A 289 4.88 31.54 6.36
C ARG A 289 4.22 30.19 6.69
N PRO A 290 4.90 29.30 7.45
CA PRO A 290 4.32 28.00 7.79
C PRO A 290 3.06 28.16 8.67
N TYR A 291 2.10 27.24 8.51
CA TYR A 291 0.80 27.29 9.19
C TYR A 291 0.91 27.46 10.71
N SER A 292 1.86 26.76 11.32
CA SER A 292 2.11 26.71 12.77
C SER A 292 3.23 27.64 13.24
N LEU A 293 3.51 28.73 12.52
CA LEU A 293 4.63 29.63 12.83
C LEU A 293 4.67 30.06 14.31
N GLU A 294 3.50 30.32 14.92
CA GLU A 294 3.38 30.84 16.29
C GLU A 294 4.05 29.94 17.32
N ASN A 295 4.08 28.63 17.07
CA ASN A 295 4.71 27.64 17.95
C ASN A 295 6.23 27.83 18.07
N PHE A 296 6.86 28.60 17.17
CA PHE A 296 8.32 28.72 17.06
C PHE A 296 8.86 30.15 17.15
N GLN A 297 8.01 31.19 17.16
CA GLN A 297 8.47 32.59 17.04
C GLN A 297 9.46 33.03 18.13
N SER A 298 9.29 32.51 19.36
CA SER A 298 10.13 32.84 20.53
C SER A 298 11.11 31.74 20.93
N LYS A 299 11.01 30.56 20.31
CA LYS A 299 11.78 29.37 20.72
C LYS A 299 13.17 29.39 20.09
N GLU A 300 14.19 29.20 20.92
CA GLU A 300 15.53 28.83 20.44
C GLU A 300 15.55 27.32 20.22
N ILE A 301 15.92 26.88 19.02
CA ILE A 301 15.97 25.47 18.65
C ILE A 301 17.42 24.99 18.71
N VAL A 302 17.68 23.96 19.49
CA VAL A 302 19.00 23.33 19.57
C VAL A 302 18.98 22.01 18.81
N ILE A 303 19.77 21.93 17.73
CA ILE A 303 19.90 20.74 16.90
C ILE A 303 21.24 20.07 17.20
N GLY A 304 21.20 18.88 17.82
CA GLY A 304 22.38 18.05 18.02
C GLY A 304 22.82 17.40 16.71
N ILE A 305 24.12 17.21 16.51
CA ILE A 305 24.70 16.59 15.32
C ILE A 305 25.63 15.47 15.74
N ILE A 306 25.45 14.27 15.19
CA ILE A 306 26.42 13.18 15.32
C ILE A 306 27.05 12.96 13.94
N CYS A 307 28.37 13.11 13.84
CA CYS A 307 29.11 12.83 12.61
C CYS A 307 30.53 12.34 12.89
N LEU A 308 31.13 11.64 11.93
CA LEU A 308 32.54 11.24 12.04
C LEU A 308 33.46 12.46 12.01
N LYS A 309 34.51 12.42 12.84
CA LYS A 309 35.52 13.48 12.95
C LYS A 309 36.12 13.88 11.60
N GLU A 310 36.40 12.90 10.73
CA GLU A 310 36.93 13.14 9.37
C GLU A 310 35.99 13.92 8.45
N ASN A 311 34.69 13.96 8.74
CA ASN A 311 33.69 14.63 7.92
C ASN A 311 33.24 15.98 8.50
N GLU A 312 33.83 16.44 9.61
CA GLU A 312 33.44 17.64 10.36
C GLU A 312 33.21 18.86 9.46
N GLY A 313 34.24 19.30 8.73
CA GLY A 313 34.11 20.49 7.87
C GLY A 313 33.11 20.33 6.72
N THR A 314 32.94 19.11 6.19
CA THR A 314 31.92 18.85 5.16
C THR A 314 30.51 19.00 5.74
N VAL A 315 30.30 18.45 6.94
CA VAL A 315 29.03 18.54 7.66
C VAL A 315 28.75 19.99 8.07
N GLU A 316 29.74 20.75 8.52
CA GLU A 316 29.58 22.15 8.88
C GLU A 316 29.05 23.01 7.70
N LEU A 317 29.65 22.87 6.52
CA LEU A 317 29.20 23.57 5.31
C LEU A 317 27.76 23.20 4.94
N PHE A 318 27.39 21.93 5.09
CA PHE A 318 26.03 21.45 4.87
C PHE A 318 25.03 22.03 5.88
N LEU A 319 25.39 22.05 7.17
CA LEU A 319 24.53 22.60 8.23
C LEU A 319 24.30 24.10 8.08
N LYS A 320 25.27 24.84 7.55
CA LYS A 320 25.09 26.25 7.20
C LYS A 320 23.97 26.42 6.16
N LYS A 321 23.90 25.56 5.15
CA LYS A 321 22.81 25.57 4.15
C LYS A 321 21.47 25.18 4.73
N ILE A 322 21.43 24.18 5.60
CA ILE A 322 20.22 23.82 6.35
C ILE A 322 19.72 25.01 7.19
N GLN A 323 20.62 25.70 7.88
CA GLN A 323 20.28 26.87 8.71
C GLN A 323 19.70 28.01 7.87
N GLU A 324 20.36 28.36 6.75
CA GLU A 324 19.88 29.38 5.80
C GLU A 324 18.43 29.10 5.34
N LEU A 325 18.11 27.83 5.07
CA LEU A 325 16.78 27.41 4.63
C LEU A 325 15.74 27.36 5.78
N LEU A 326 16.11 26.87 6.97
CA LEU A 326 15.23 26.92 8.16
C LEU A 326 14.87 28.36 8.51
N PHE A 327 15.82 29.30 8.33
CA PHE A 327 15.60 30.73 8.58
C PHE A 327 14.71 31.34 7.50
N SER A 328 15.08 31.16 6.24
CA SER A 328 14.42 31.85 5.12
C SER A 328 13.05 31.27 4.78
N VAL A 329 12.88 29.95 4.85
CA VAL A 329 11.62 29.26 4.49
C VAL A 329 10.70 29.14 5.70
N PHE A 330 11.20 28.62 6.83
CA PHE A 330 10.37 28.30 8.00
C PHE A 330 10.38 29.35 9.11
N GLN A 331 11.14 30.44 8.94
CA GLN A 331 11.21 31.55 9.90
C GLN A 331 11.73 31.14 11.30
N LEU A 332 12.49 30.04 11.39
CA LEU A 332 13.11 29.60 12.63
C LEU A 332 14.36 30.42 12.95
N LYS A 333 14.21 31.67 13.40
CA LYS A 333 15.31 32.65 13.46
C LYS A 333 16.42 32.34 14.48
N LYS A 334 16.22 31.38 15.38
CA LYS A 334 17.16 31.01 16.45
C LYS A 334 17.42 29.51 16.40
N VAL A 335 18.45 29.09 15.65
CA VAL A 335 18.89 27.70 15.59
C VAL A 335 20.36 27.63 16.02
N LYS A 336 20.66 26.78 17.01
CA LYS A 336 22.02 26.45 17.45
C LYS A 336 22.33 24.99 17.13
N TYR A 337 23.59 24.71 16.80
CA TYR A 337 24.06 23.35 16.59
C TYR A 337 24.96 22.90 17.76
N ASP A 338 24.71 21.70 18.29
CA ASP A 338 25.61 21.02 19.24
C ASP A 338 26.24 19.81 18.51
N ILE A 339 27.52 19.92 18.12
CA ILE A 339 28.17 18.91 17.28
C ILE A 339 28.97 17.94 18.16
N LYS A 340 28.68 16.64 18.03
CA LYS A 340 29.41 15.54 18.67
C LYS A 340 30.15 14.72 17.62
N LEU A 341 31.48 14.76 17.69
CA LEU A 341 32.35 14.08 16.75
C LEU A 341 32.59 12.62 17.19
N VAL A 342 32.41 11.71 16.25
CA VAL A 342 32.61 10.28 16.42
C VAL A 342 34.01 9.90 15.92
N ALA A 343 34.78 9.19 16.74
CA ALA A 343 36.14 8.74 16.39
C ALA A 343 36.14 7.46 15.54
N THR A 344 35.22 6.53 15.79
CA THR A 344 35.14 5.22 15.14
C THR A 344 33.80 5.04 14.42
N ASN A 345 33.82 4.52 13.19
CA ASN A 345 32.60 4.33 12.38
C ASN A 345 31.75 3.11 12.78
N ASP A 346 31.67 2.82 14.08
CA ASP A 346 31.01 1.67 14.67
C ASP A 346 29.94 2.09 15.70
N LEU A 347 29.15 1.12 16.18
CA LEU A 347 28.09 1.40 17.14
C LEU A 347 28.60 2.09 18.42
N ASN A 348 29.78 1.71 18.91
CA ASN A 348 30.36 2.24 20.14
C ASN A 348 30.69 3.74 20.02
N GLY A 349 31.26 4.14 18.88
CA GLY A 349 31.54 5.55 18.60
C GLY A 349 30.26 6.40 18.61
N TYR A 350 29.22 5.94 17.92
CA TYR A 350 27.93 6.64 17.87
C TYR A 350 27.23 6.66 19.24
N SER A 351 27.30 5.56 19.99
CA SER A 351 26.76 5.48 21.36
C SER A 351 27.43 6.50 22.28
N THR A 352 28.75 6.62 22.22
CA THR A 352 29.51 7.58 23.05
C THR A 352 29.12 9.03 22.71
N ALA A 353 29.02 9.36 21.43
CA ALA A 353 28.58 10.69 21.00
C ALA A 353 27.14 10.99 21.43
N LEU A 354 26.22 10.02 21.29
CA LEU A 354 24.82 10.17 21.68
C LEU A 354 24.65 10.50 23.16
N TYR A 355 25.33 9.76 24.05
CA TYR A 355 25.20 9.98 25.51
C TYR A 355 25.96 11.21 26.01
N SER A 356 26.70 11.91 25.15
CA SER A 356 27.36 13.18 25.50
C SER A 356 26.45 14.41 25.34
N PHE A 357 25.24 14.25 24.79
CA PHE A 357 24.26 15.32 24.69
C PHE A 357 23.59 15.60 26.04
N ASP A 358 23.26 16.88 26.28
CA ASP A 358 22.25 17.23 27.28
C ASP A 358 20.85 17.06 26.67
N PHE A 359 20.22 15.92 26.96
CA PHE A 359 18.89 15.60 26.43
C PHE A 359 17.78 16.55 26.88
N LYS A 360 18.01 17.40 27.90
CA LYS A 360 17.01 18.42 28.31
C LYS A 360 17.04 19.66 27.42
N VAL A 361 18.14 19.87 26.69
CA VAL A 361 18.38 21.08 25.89
C VAL A 361 18.17 20.80 24.40
N VAL A 362 18.53 19.61 23.93
CA VAL A 362 18.46 19.27 22.50
C VAL A 362 17.02 19.00 22.05
N ASP A 363 16.57 19.71 21.01
CA ASP A 363 15.22 19.57 20.45
C ASP A 363 15.12 18.51 19.35
N LEU A 364 16.21 18.26 18.62
CA LEU A 364 16.30 17.30 17.51
C LEU A 364 17.76 16.91 17.28
N VAL A 365 18.01 15.68 16.83
CA VAL A 365 19.38 15.26 16.43
C VAL A 365 19.46 14.87 14.96
N ILE A 366 20.45 15.41 14.25
CA ILE A 366 20.84 14.95 12.92
C ILE A 366 21.94 13.89 13.06
N VAL A 367 21.70 12.69 12.54
CA VAL A 367 22.68 11.59 12.56
C VAL A 367 23.22 11.39 11.15
N VAL A 368 24.51 11.65 10.97
CA VAL A 368 25.21 11.46 9.69
C VAL A 368 25.77 10.05 9.66
N LEU A 369 25.35 9.24 8.68
CA LEU A 369 25.68 7.81 8.57
C LEU A 369 26.52 7.51 7.33
N SER A 370 27.21 6.36 7.34
CA SER A 370 28.01 5.85 6.22
C SER A 370 27.27 4.74 5.46
N GLU A 371 27.62 4.53 4.19
CA GLU A 371 27.01 3.47 3.36
C GLU A 371 27.21 2.07 3.95
N GLU A 372 28.34 1.85 4.61
CA GLU A 372 28.70 0.60 5.28
C GLU A 372 27.65 0.17 6.33
N HIS A 373 26.97 1.14 6.97
CA HIS A 373 25.96 0.87 7.99
C HIS A 373 24.72 0.16 7.44
N LYS A 374 24.39 0.36 6.15
CA LYS A 374 23.23 -0.31 5.51
C LYS A 374 23.34 -1.83 5.50
N ASN A 375 24.56 -2.35 5.58
CA ASN A 375 24.85 -3.78 5.54
C ASN A 375 24.94 -4.41 6.94
N LEU A 376 24.84 -3.61 8.02
CA LEU A 376 24.94 -4.12 9.37
C LEU A 376 23.63 -4.78 9.83
N PRO A 377 23.70 -5.84 10.67
CA PRO A 377 22.53 -6.34 11.37
C PRO A 377 21.87 -5.22 12.19
N ARG A 378 20.54 -5.16 12.22
CA ARG A 378 19.78 -4.08 12.88
C ARG A 378 20.19 -3.80 14.34
N LYS A 379 20.65 -4.82 15.07
CA LYS A 379 21.14 -4.70 16.46
C LYS A 379 22.43 -3.89 16.59
N HIS A 380 23.24 -3.86 15.53
CA HIS A 380 24.55 -3.22 15.48
C HIS A 380 24.58 -1.98 14.57
N ASP A 381 23.45 -1.64 13.95
CA ASP A 381 23.32 -0.53 13.02
C ASP A 381 23.10 0.79 13.80
N PRO A 382 24.03 1.77 13.69
CA PRO A 382 23.92 3.05 14.37
C PRO A 382 22.63 3.82 14.06
N TYR A 383 22.02 3.61 12.88
CA TYR A 383 20.72 4.20 12.53
C TYR A 383 19.65 3.81 13.56
N TYR A 384 19.42 2.50 13.75
CA TYR A 384 18.36 2.02 14.62
C TYR A 384 18.67 2.30 16.09
N PHE A 385 19.94 2.17 16.48
CA PHE A 385 20.36 2.47 17.85
C PHE A 385 20.11 3.93 18.22
N CYS A 386 20.62 4.88 17.43
CA CYS A 386 20.46 6.31 17.73
C CYS A 386 18.98 6.70 17.70
N LYS A 387 18.23 6.22 16.70
CA LYS A 387 16.78 6.43 16.61
C LYS A 387 16.08 5.98 17.88
N ALA A 388 16.30 4.74 18.31
CA ALA A 388 15.65 4.19 19.49
C ALA A 388 16.02 4.98 20.75
N LYS A 389 17.31 5.22 21.01
CA LYS A 389 17.72 5.88 22.27
C LYS A 389 17.27 7.33 22.34
N LEU A 390 17.35 8.10 21.25
CA LEU A 390 16.91 9.49 21.22
C LEU A 390 15.39 9.63 21.33
N LEU A 391 14.62 8.76 20.66
CA LEU A 391 13.15 8.73 20.83
C LEU A 391 12.76 8.38 22.27
N GLY A 392 13.54 7.53 22.95
CA GLY A 392 13.33 7.21 24.36
C GLY A 392 13.52 8.42 25.29
N HIS A 393 14.23 9.46 24.81
CA HIS A 393 14.39 10.75 25.45
C HIS A 393 13.50 11.85 24.87
N GLU A 394 12.46 11.49 24.09
CA GLU A 394 11.52 12.44 23.46
C GLU A 394 12.17 13.37 22.42
N ILE A 395 13.34 12.97 21.90
CA ILE A 395 14.11 13.71 20.89
C ILE A 395 13.89 13.06 19.51
N PRO A 396 13.21 13.74 18.58
CA PRO A 396 13.10 13.27 17.21
C PRO A 396 14.46 13.36 16.51
N THR A 397 14.61 12.59 15.43
CA THR A 397 15.89 12.52 14.69
C THR A 397 15.69 12.64 13.19
N GLN A 398 16.69 13.22 12.53
CA GLN A 398 16.80 13.29 11.08
C GLN A 398 18.09 12.63 10.63
N GLU A 399 17.98 11.51 9.93
CA GLU A 399 19.15 10.78 9.46
C GLU A 399 19.52 11.19 8.03
N VAL A 400 20.82 11.23 7.75
CA VAL A 400 21.34 11.56 6.42
C VAL A 400 22.61 10.76 6.15
N MET A 401 22.73 10.23 4.94
CA MET A 401 23.96 9.55 4.53
C MET A 401 25.03 10.57 4.15
N ILE A 402 26.29 10.29 4.48
CA ILE A 402 27.44 11.17 4.18
C ILE A 402 27.58 11.45 2.68
N HIS A 403 27.22 10.48 1.81
CA HIS A 403 27.23 10.71 0.36
C HIS A 403 26.23 11.80 -0.06
N ASN A 404 25.06 11.89 0.60
CA ASN A 404 24.07 12.94 0.35
C ASN A 404 24.54 14.29 0.89
N VAL A 405 25.26 14.30 2.02
CA VAL A 405 25.89 15.51 2.56
C VAL A 405 26.99 16.03 1.61
N LYS A 406 27.76 15.13 0.99
CA LYS A 406 28.82 15.48 0.02
C LYS A 406 28.27 15.91 -1.35
N LYS A 407 27.09 15.43 -1.75
CA LYS A 407 26.50 15.64 -3.09
C LYS A 407 25.02 16.04 -3.01
N TYR A 408 24.70 17.02 -2.17
CA TYR A 408 23.31 17.48 -2.04
C TYR A 408 22.87 18.27 -3.28
N ASN A 409 21.56 18.30 -3.52
CA ASN A 409 20.90 19.21 -4.42
C ASN A 409 19.77 19.94 -3.68
N GLU A 410 19.11 20.89 -4.33
CA GLU A 410 18.01 21.66 -3.74
C GLU A 410 16.90 20.73 -3.22
N PHE A 411 16.53 19.68 -3.97
CA PHE A 411 15.50 18.73 -3.54
C PHE A 411 15.84 18.02 -2.22
N ILE A 412 17.10 17.62 -2.01
CA ILE A 412 17.53 16.98 -0.76
C ILE A 412 17.42 17.97 0.39
N LEU A 413 17.96 19.18 0.22
CA LEU A 413 17.94 20.21 1.26
C LEU A 413 16.51 20.63 1.63
N ASP A 414 15.69 20.94 0.64
CA ASP A 414 14.31 21.37 0.79
C ASP A 414 13.48 20.35 1.55
N ASN A 415 13.53 19.08 1.13
CA ASN A 415 12.78 18.03 1.82
C ASN A 415 13.32 17.81 3.24
N MET A 416 14.63 17.92 3.47
CA MET A 416 15.21 17.76 4.80
C MET A 416 14.77 18.86 5.76
N VAL A 417 14.77 20.14 5.36
CA VAL A 417 14.30 21.23 6.23
C VAL A 417 12.79 21.14 6.51
N LEU A 418 12.02 20.68 5.52
CA LEU A 418 10.60 20.38 5.70
C LEU A 418 10.39 19.29 6.75
N ASN A 419 11.15 18.20 6.67
CA ASN A 419 11.07 17.09 7.64
C ASN A 419 11.51 17.53 9.04
N ILE A 420 12.59 18.33 9.15
CA ILE A 420 13.05 18.89 10.43
C ILE A 420 11.95 19.73 11.07
N TYR A 421 11.36 20.67 10.33
CA TYR A 421 10.25 21.49 10.85
C TYR A 421 9.08 20.63 11.33
N ALA A 422 8.70 19.60 10.56
CA ALA A 422 7.63 18.67 10.92
C ALA A 422 7.97 17.82 12.17
N LYS A 423 9.21 17.36 12.29
CA LYS A 423 9.69 16.56 13.43
C LYS A 423 9.77 17.37 14.72
N LEU A 424 10.01 18.67 14.62
CA LEU A 424 9.94 19.62 15.75
C LEU A 424 8.50 19.90 16.22
N GLY A 425 7.48 19.28 15.61
CA GLY A 425 6.06 19.52 15.91
C GLY A 425 5.41 20.58 15.02
N GLY A 426 6.12 21.05 14.00
CA GLY A 426 5.61 22.05 13.08
C GLY A 426 4.63 21.47 12.06
N THR A 427 3.55 22.18 11.81
CA THR A 427 2.67 22.03 10.65
C THR A 427 3.07 23.03 9.56
N PRO A 428 3.67 22.60 8.43
CA PRO A 428 4.06 23.47 7.33
C PRO A 428 2.87 24.11 6.61
N TRP A 429 1.87 23.30 6.26
CA TRP A 429 0.64 23.70 5.57
C TRP A 429 -0.52 22.78 5.93
N THR A 430 -1.75 23.25 5.75
CA THR A 430 -2.98 22.44 5.79
C THR A 430 -3.65 22.47 4.42
N ILE A 431 -4.75 21.74 4.26
CA ILE A 431 -5.57 21.74 3.03
C ILE A 431 -6.92 22.39 3.28
N GLU A 432 -7.62 22.63 2.18
CA GLU A 432 -8.95 23.23 2.13
C GLU A 432 -9.92 22.70 3.18
N LYS A 433 -10.54 23.66 3.86
CA LYS A 433 -11.60 23.45 4.83
C LYS A 433 -12.90 23.66 4.09
N GLU A 434 -13.58 22.57 3.74
CA GLU A 434 -14.98 22.69 3.40
C GLU A 434 -15.74 22.88 4.71
N ASP A 435 -16.45 24.01 4.87
CA ASP A 435 -17.35 24.23 5.99
C ASP A 435 -18.44 23.15 5.94
N LYS A 436 -18.44 22.28 6.94
CA LYS A 436 -19.34 21.12 7.01
C LYS A 436 -20.35 21.33 8.12
N LEU A 437 -21.57 20.86 7.89
CA LEU A 437 -22.62 20.80 8.92
C LEU A 437 -22.30 19.79 10.03
N LYS A 438 -21.40 18.83 9.76
CA LYS A 438 -21.01 17.76 10.68
C LYS A 438 -19.52 17.86 11.01
N ASN A 439 -19.16 17.57 12.24
CA ASN A 439 -17.76 17.38 12.62
C ASN A 439 -17.25 16.04 12.09
N GLU A 440 -16.08 16.04 11.46
CA GLU A 440 -15.55 14.84 10.80
C GLU A 440 -14.15 14.50 11.30
N LEU A 441 -13.97 13.24 11.69
CA LEU A 441 -12.68 12.65 11.99
C LEU A 441 -12.35 11.58 10.95
N VAL A 442 -11.11 11.61 10.48
CA VAL A 442 -10.56 10.59 9.57
C VAL A 442 -9.52 9.78 10.32
N ILE A 443 -9.73 8.47 10.42
CA ILE A 443 -8.91 7.56 11.19
C ILE A 443 -8.18 6.60 10.25
N GLY A 444 -6.85 6.71 10.17
CA GLY A 444 -6.02 5.77 9.43
C GLY A 444 -5.60 4.60 10.31
N ILE A 445 -6.02 3.38 9.97
CA ILE A 445 -5.70 2.15 10.69
C ILE A 445 -4.73 1.30 9.89
N ALA A 446 -3.61 0.92 10.52
CA ALA A 446 -2.68 -0.06 9.99
C ALA A 446 -2.26 -1.07 11.05
N SER A 447 -1.91 -2.27 10.58
CA SER A 447 -1.39 -3.35 11.40
C SER A 447 -0.22 -4.05 10.72
N THR A 448 0.70 -4.61 11.52
CA THR A 448 1.75 -5.50 11.03
C THR A 448 1.89 -6.71 11.94
N THR A 449 2.53 -7.75 11.40
CA THR A 449 2.89 -8.96 12.12
C THR A 449 4.41 -9.08 12.24
N ASP A 450 4.90 -9.55 13.38
CA ASP A 450 6.30 -9.95 13.54
C ASP A 450 6.56 -11.25 12.75
N ASP A 451 7.66 -11.32 11.98
CA ASP A 451 8.05 -12.47 11.16
C ASP A 451 8.27 -13.76 11.99
N SER A 452 8.44 -13.62 13.30
CA SER A 452 8.81 -14.71 14.23
C SER A 452 7.79 -14.99 15.33
N THR A 453 6.89 -14.05 15.62
CA THR A 453 5.91 -14.16 16.71
C THR A 453 4.55 -13.72 16.19
N LYS A 454 3.47 -14.41 16.59
CA LYS A 454 2.08 -14.05 16.25
C LYS A 454 1.62 -12.73 16.92
N THR A 455 2.50 -11.74 17.06
CA THR A 455 2.18 -10.44 17.63
C THR A 455 1.73 -9.49 16.53
N VAL A 456 0.70 -8.70 16.83
CA VAL A 456 0.13 -7.69 15.94
C VAL A 456 0.32 -6.33 16.57
N LEU A 457 1.04 -5.45 15.90
CA LEU A 457 1.08 -4.05 16.28
C LEU A 457 0.02 -3.31 15.47
N GLY A 458 -0.98 -2.77 16.16
CA GLY A 458 -2.03 -1.93 15.58
C GLY A 458 -1.80 -0.46 15.86
N ILE A 459 -1.88 0.38 14.84
CA ILE A 459 -1.73 1.84 14.98
C ILE A 459 -2.91 2.52 14.31
N ALA A 460 -3.52 3.46 15.03
CA ALA A 460 -4.60 4.29 14.53
C ALA A 460 -4.22 5.77 14.67
N GLN A 461 -4.19 6.48 13.55
CA GLN A 461 -3.87 7.92 13.50
C GLN A 461 -5.11 8.72 13.18
N ILE A 462 -5.32 9.80 13.91
CA ILE A 462 -6.53 10.62 13.79
C ILE A 462 -6.17 11.96 13.17
N PHE A 463 -6.89 12.27 12.10
CA PHE A 463 -6.77 13.50 11.35
C PHE A 463 -8.09 14.26 11.45
N ASN A 464 -7.98 15.58 11.54
CA ASN A 464 -9.14 16.44 11.34
C ASN A 464 -9.52 16.47 9.85
N TYR A 465 -10.73 16.90 9.53
CA TYR A 465 -11.23 16.97 8.14
C TYR A 465 -10.41 17.88 7.22
N ASN A 466 -9.72 18.88 7.79
CA ASN A 466 -8.81 19.78 7.08
C ASN A 466 -7.39 19.21 6.92
N GLY A 467 -7.21 17.94 7.27
CA GLY A 467 -5.93 17.26 7.16
C GLY A 467 -4.92 17.57 8.26
N LYS A 468 -5.27 18.45 9.21
CA LYS A 468 -4.42 18.70 10.38
C LYS A 468 -4.25 17.39 11.13
N TYR A 469 -2.99 17.02 11.32
CA TYR A 469 -2.62 15.94 12.20
C TYR A 469 -3.03 16.30 13.62
N LEU A 470 -3.92 15.52 14.23
CA LEU A 470 -4.39 15.79 15.57
C LEU A 470 -3.52 15.06 16.59
N VAL A 471 -3.48 13.73 16.48
CA VAL A 471 -2.73 12.89 17.40
C VAL A 471 -2.30 11.60 16.68
N SER A 472 -1.03 11.22 16.87
CA SER A 472 -0.60 9.83 16.85
C SER A 472 -0.65 9.31 18.28
N ASP A 473 -1.24 8.16 18.50
CA ASP A 473 -0.82 7.35 19.63
C ASP A 473 -0.74 5.89 19.16
N CYS A 474 0.16 5.14 19.77
CA CYS A 474 0.36 3.74 19.44
C CYS A 474 -0.45 2.94 20.44
N THR A 475 -1.26 1.99 19.98
CA THR A 475 -1.70 0.95 20.92
C THR A 475 -0.46 0.17 21.37
N SER A 476 -0.41 -0.18 22.65
CA SER A 476 0.61 -1.09 23.17
C SER A 476 0.64 -2.38 22.34
N ILE A 477 1.82 -3.00 22.21
CA ILE A 477 2.00 -4.27 21.49
C ILE A 477 0.86 -5.22 21.87
N SER A 478 0.13 -5.71 20.87
CA SER A 478 -0.98 -6.63 21.07
C SER A 478 -0.63 -8.02 20.52
N THR A 479 -1.20 -9.07 21.09
CA THR A 479 -1.29 -10.36 20.39
C THR A 479 -2.46 -10.32 19.42
N PHE A 480 -2.54 -11.25 18.46
CA PHE A 480 -3.75 -11.40 17.63
C PHE A 480 -5.03 -11.53 18.48
N GLU A 481 -4.95 -12.15 19.67
CA GLU A 481 -6.10 -12.34 20.57
C GLU A 481 -6.63 -11.02 21.15
N ASN A 482 -5.75 -10.13 21.62
CA ASN A 482 -6.16 -8.90 22.32
C ASN A 482 -6.20 -7.66 21.40
N TYR A 483 -5.83 -7.80 20.13
CA TYR A 483 -5.74 -6.69 19.18
C TYR A 483 -7.07 -5.93 19.01
N SER A 484 -8.19 -6.66 18.91
CA SER A 484 -9.51 -6.04 18.73
C SER A 484 -9.89 -5.16 19.93
N GLU A 485 -9.71 -5.68 21.15
CA GLU A 485 -10.06 -4.97 22.39
C GLU A 485 -9.17 -3.75 22.61
N ASN A 486 -7.86 -3.85 22.34
CA ASN A 486 -6.94 -2.74 22.47
C ASN A 486 -7.22 -1.62 21.46
N LEU A 487 -7.56 -1.97 20.20
CA LEU A 487 -7.97 -1.00 19.19
C LEU A 487 -9.29 -0.32 19.59
N GLU A 488 -10.24 -1.07 20.16
CA GLU A 488 -11.51 -0.53 20.65
C GLU A 488 -11.31 0.50 21.77
N LEU A 489 -10.58 0.13 22.83
CA LEU A 489 -10.31 1.02 23.96
C LEU A 489 -9.59 2.29 23.52
N TYR A 490 -8.63 2.15 22.61
CA TYR A 490 -7.91 3.27 22.03
C TYR A 490 -8.82 4.24 21.27
N LEU A 491 -9.62 3.72 20.33
CA LEU A 491 -10.52 4.54 19.54
C LEU A 491 -11.56 5.23 20.43
N LYS A 492 -12.12 4.53 21.43
CA LYS A 492 -13.06 5.10 22.40
C LYS A 492 -12.45 6.28 23.15
N LYS A 493 -11.24 6.12 23.69
CA LYS A 493 -10.53 7.18 24.43
C LYS A 493 -10.38 8.45 23.58
N TYR A 494 -9.81 8.32 22.39
CA TYR A 494 -9.50 9.49 21.56
C TYR A 494 -10.72 10.16 20.93
N ILE A 495 -11.74 9.38 20.57
CA ILE A 495 -12.99 9.94 20.09
C ILE A 495 -13.69 10.68 21.24
N ALA A 496 -13.69 10.14 22.46
CA ALA A 496 -14.28 10.80 23.62
C ALA A 496 -13.55 12.08 24.04
N ASP A 497 -12.23 12.11 23.94
CA ASP A 497 -11.40 13.29 24.25
C ASP A 497 -11.59 14.43 23.24
N PHE A 498 -12.17 14.16 22.07
CA PHE A 498 -12.40 15.18 21.05
C PHE A 498 -13.66 16.00 21.39
N ASN A 499 -13.48 17.30 21.61
CA ASN A 499 -14.61 18.19 21.81
C ASN A 499 -15.31 18.49 20.47
N PHE A 500 -16.38 17.75 20.19
CA PHE A 500 -17.22 17.99 19.02
C PHE A 500 -18.13 19.23 19.17
N GLY A 501 -18.25 19.81 20.37
CA GLY A 501 -19.24 20.85 20.65
C GLY A 501 -20.65 20.27 20.82
N GLU A 502 -21.45 20.97 21.63
CA GLU A 502 -22.82 20.55 22.00
C GLU A 502 -23.70 20.39 20.75
N ASP A 503 -24.50 19.33 20.71
CA ASP A 503 -25.47 19.01 19.63
C ASP A 503 -24.94 18.80 18.20
N SER A 504 -23.64 18.67 18.02
CA SER A 504 -23.08 18.38 16.69
C SER A 504 -23.28 16.93 16.23
N GLU A 505 -23.58 16.75 14.95
CA GLU A 505 -23.49 15.46 14.29
C GLU A 505 -22.03 15.13 13.97
N ILE A 506 -21.62 13.90 14.23
CA ILE A 506 -20.27 13.39 14.07
C ILE A 506 -20.22 12.45 12.87
N ARG A 507 -19.16 12.57 12.08
CA ARG A 507 -18.82 11.63 11.01
C ARG A 507 -17.45 11.01 11.27
N LEU A 508 -17.41 9.68 11.30
CA LEU A 508 -16.16 8.92 11.45
C LEU A 508 -15.82 8.20 10.14
N VAL A 509 -14.67 8.50 9.55
CA VAL A 509 -14.21 7.84 8.32
C VAL A 509 -12.97 7.01 8.63
N PHE A 510 -13.10 5.69 8.60
CA PHE A 510 -12.01 4.75 8.88
C PHE A 510 -11.34 4.32 7.59
N HIS A 511 -10.09 4.72 7.38
CA HIS A 511 -9.23 4.25 6.30
C HIS A 511 -8.45 3.02 6.76
N VAL A 512 -8.77 1.85 6.21
CA VAL A 512 -8.19 0.57 6.64
C VAL A 512 -7.31 -0.01 5.54
N TYR A 513 -6.07 -0.37 5.90
CA TYR A 513 -5.14 -1.00 4.97
C TYR A 513 -5.31 -2.52 4.92
N LYS A 514 -5.48 -3.05 3.69
CA LYS A 514 -5.79 -4.46 3.40
C LYS A 514 -7.13 -4.91 4.01
N SER A 515 -7.59 -6.08 3.60
CA SER A 515 -8.84 -6.68 4.05
C SER A 515 -8.77 -6.91 5.57
N ALA A 516 -9.25 -5.93 6.34
CA ALA A 516 -9.41 -6.05 7.78
C ALA A 516 -10.13 -7.36 8.09
N SER A 517 -9.65 -8.04 9.11
CA SER A 517 -10.29 -9.28 9.51
C SER A 517 -11.62 -8.93 10.16
N GLU A 518 -12.70 -9.59 9.72
CA GLU A 518 -14.00 -9.52 10.42
C GLU A 518 -13.89 -9.84 11.91
N LYS A 519 -12.89 -10.62 12.29
CA LYS A 519 -12.66 -11.02 13.67
C LYS A 519 -11.91 -10.00 14.52
N HIS A 520 -11.33 -8.95 13.91
CA HIS A 520 -10.43 -8.04 14.64
C HIS A 520 -10.80 -6.57 14.45
N GLU A 521 -10.35 -5.92 13.36
CA GLU A 521 -10.51 -4.47 13.18
C GLU A 521 -11.98 -4.07 13.07
N PHE A 522 -12.78 -4.84 12.33
CA PHE A 522 -14.20 -4.55 12.19
C PHE A 522 -14.95 -4.66 13.50
N LYS A 523 -14.71 -5.73 14.29
CA LYS A 523 -15.30 -5.90 15.61
C LYS A 523 -15.01 -4.68 16.50
N ALA A 524 -13.75 -4.22 16.52
CA ALA A 524 -13.35 -3.05 17.29
C ALA A 524 -14.09 -1.79 16.83
N ILE A 525 -14.14 -1.53 15.52
CA ILE A 525 -14.83 -0.36 14.95
C ILE A 525 -16.34 -0.40 15.28
N TYR A 526 -17.00 -1.56 15.16
CA TYR A 526 -18.42 -1.68 15.50
C TYR A 526 -18.67 -1.39 16.97
N ASN A 527 -17.90 -2.01 17.87
CA ASN A 527 -18.04 -1.80 19.31
C ASN A 527 -17.78 -0.33 19.72
N VAL A 528 -16.88 0.36 19.02
CA VAL A 528 -16.65 1.81 19.20
C VAL A 528 -17.89 2.58 18.78
N VAL A 529 -18.39 2.36 17.57
CA VAL A 529 -19.56 3.08 17.03
C VAL A 529 -20.80 2.84 17.89
N GLU A 530 -21.05 1.60 18.31
CA GLU A 530 -22.19 1.23 19.16
C GLU A 530 -22.10 1.79 20.58
N SER A 531 -20.89 2.10 21.07
CA SER A 531 -20.71 2.67 22.42
C SER A 531 -21.12 4.13 22.54
N PHE A 532 -21.31 4.84 21.42
CA PHE A 532 -21.79 6.20 21.41
C PHE A 532 -23.29 6.23 21.06
N PRO A 533 -24.08 7.17 21.60
CA PRO A 533 -25.51 7.28 21.29
C PRO A 533 -25.74 7.39 19.77
N ALA A 534 -26.48 6.43 19.20
CA ALA A 534 -26.65 6.26 17.75
C ALA A 534 -27.24 7.48 17.01
N GLN A 535 -27.87 8.41 17.71
CA GLN A 535 -28.62 9.52 17.12
C GLN A 535 -27.73 10.65 16.57
N LYS A 536 -26.40 10.61 16.77
CA LYS A 536 -25.48 11.67 16.30
C LYS A 536 -24.28 11.20 15.48
N ILE A 537 -24.10 9.90 15.21
CA ILE A 537 -22.90 9.39 14.49
C ILE A 537 -23.26 8.77 13.13
N THR A 538 -22.59 9.25 12.09
CA THR A 538 -22.47 8.57 10.79
C THR A 538 -21.06 8.02 10.63
N TYR A 539 -20.89 6.88 9.97
CA TYR A 539 -19.56 6.31 9.79
C TYR A 539 -19.37 5.64 8.43
N SER A 540 -18.12 5.58 8.00
CA SER A 540 -17.70 4.85 6.81
C SER A 540 -16.45 4.03 7.09
N ILE A 541 -16.48 2.76 6.72
CA ILE A 541 -15.31 1.87 6.76
C ILE A 541 -14.82 1.70 5.34
N VAL A 542 -13.64 2.24 5.05
CA VAL A 542 -13.11 2.35 3.69
C VAL A 542 -11.83 1.54 3.56
N HIS A 543 -11.88 0.53 2.72
CA HIS A 543 -10.73 -0.28 2.32
C HIS A 543 -9.95 0.41 1.22
N LEU A 544 -8.64 0.56 1.46
CA LEU A 544 -7.70 1.13 0.51
C LEU A 544 -6.71 0.05 0.08
N ASP A 545 -6.84 -0.43 -1.15
CA ASP A 545 -6.04 -1.55 -1.67
C ASP A 545 -5.32 -1.23 -2.98
N PHE A 546 -4.06 -1.67 -3.09
CA PHE A 546 -3.27 -1.67 -4.32
C PHE A 546 -3.00 -3.10 -4.85
N GLY A 547 -3.41 -4.13 -4.10
CA GLY A 547 -3.20 -5.55 -4.37
C GLY A 547 -4.22 -6.16 -5.34
N HIS A 548 -5.01 -5.35 -6.03
CA HIS A 548 -6.00 -5.79 -7.01
C HIS A 548 -5.43 -5.85 -8.44
N ASN A 549 -6.19 -6.47 -9.34
CA ASN A 549 -5.78 -6.69 -10.73
C ASN A 549 -6.16 -5.54 -11.69
N PHE A 550 -6.93 -4.53 -11.26
CA PHE A 550 -7.26 -3.38 -12.11
C PHE A 550 -6.02 -2.60 -12.55
N ARG A 551 -6.01 -2.17 -13.81
CA ARG A 551 -5.00 -1.34 -14.45
C ARG A 551 -5.67 -0.32 -15.38
N ILE A 552 -5.11 0.87 -15.43
CA ILE A 552 -5.57 1.97 -16.29
C ILE A 552 -4.47 2.32 -17.29
N PHE A 553 -4.86 2.45 -18.55
CA PHE A 553 -3.98 2.82 -19.66
C PHE A 553 -4.58 3.97 -20.44
N ASN A 554 -3.95 5.13 -20.40
CA ASN A 554 -4.33 6.24 -21.27
C ASN A 554 -3.72 6.07 -22.67
N ASN A 555 -4.53 6.23 -23.71
CA ASN A 555 -4.11 6.12 -25.12
C ASN A 555 -3.31 4.82 -25.39
N ASP A 556 -3.88 3.68 -25.00
CA ASP A 556 -3.28 2.36 -25.14
C ASP A 556 -1.89 2.21 -24.47
N GLY A 557 -1.66 2.98 -23.39
CA GLY A 557 -0.42 2.99 -22.64
C GLY A 557 0.70 3.84 -23.26
N LYS A 558 0.41 4.62 -24.30
CA LYS A 558 1.36 5.55 -24.94
C LYS A 558 1.46 6.89 -24.23
N SER A 559 0.47 7.22 -23.40
CA SER A 559 0.41 8.49 -22.67
C SER A 559 0.31 8.22 -21.17
N GLU A 560 0.77 9.18 -20.36
CA GLU A 560 0.60 9.12 -18.91
C GLU A 560 -0.89 9.20 -18.54
N ASN A 561 -1.25 8.53 -17.45
CA ASN A 561 -2.57 8.63 -16.85
C ASN A 561 -2.77 10.01 -16.19
N LYS A 562 -4.01 10.41 -15.96
CA LYS A 562 -4.29 11.69 -15.29
C LYS A 562 -4.19 11.53 -13.78
N LYS A 563 -3.44 12.42 -13.13
CA LYS A 563 -3.40 12.49 -11.67
C LYS A 563 -4.78 12.92 -11.15
N GLY A 564 -5.28 12.27 -10.09
CA GLY A 564 -6.61 12.53 -9.56
C GLY A 564 -7.74 11.92 -10.40
N SER A 565 -7.41 11.12 -11.42
CA SER A 565 -8.41 10.34 -12.17
C SER A 565 -9.14 9.38 -11.24
N PHE A 566 -10.45 9.55 -11.15
CA PHE A 566 -11.38 8.76 -10.38
C PHE A 566 -12.38 8.08 -11.31
N ILE A 567 -12.55 6.77 -11.14
CA ILE A 567 -13.50 5.96 -11.90
C ILE A 567 -14.40 5.27 -10.88
N LYS A 568 -15.68 5.66 -10.85
CA LYS A 568 -16.71 4.96 -10.08
C LYS A 568 -17.01 3.64 -10.77
N ILE A 569 -16.84 2.52 -10.07
CA ILE A 569 -17.23 1.18 -10.56
C ILE A 569 -18.69 0.92 -10.22
N ASP A 570 -19.07 1.18 -8.96
CA ASP A 570 -20.44 1.13 -8.45
C ASP A 570 -20.55 2.07 -7.23
N ASP A 571 -21.66 2.01 -6.49
CA ASP A 571 -21.92 2.89 -5.35
C ASP A 571 -20.93 2.73 -4.18
N LEU A 572 -20.26 1.58 -4.07
CA LEU A 572 -19.34 1.27 -2.97
C LEU A 572 -17.89 1.16 -3.43
N ARG A 573 -17.62 1.07 -4.72
CA ARG A 573 -16.27 0.80 -5.28
C ARG A 573 -15.86 1.83 -6.31
N GLY A 574 -14.62 2.29 -6.20
CA GLY A 574 -14.01 3.20 -7.17
C GLY A 574 -12.51 3.03 -7.28
N LEU A 575 -11.93 3.51 -8.38
CA LEU A 575 -10.50 3.50 -8.66
C LEU A 575 -9.96 4.93 -8.65
N LEU A 576 -8.84 5.17 -7.99
CA LEU A 576 -8.21 6.49 -7.89
C LEU A 576 -6.73 6.46 -8.28
N THR A 577 -6.33 7.33 -9.20
CA THR A 577 -4.95 7.42 -9.70
C THR A 577 -4.16 8.54 -9.01
N PHE A 578 -3.06 8.19 -8.34
CA PHE A 578 -2.15 9.16 -7.68
C PHE A 578 -0.92 9.52 -8.51
N GLU A 579 -0.45 8.59 -9.35
CA GLU A 579 0.79 8.75 -10.11
C GLU A 579 0.52 8.57 -11.60
N PRO A 580 0.71 9.61 -12.44
CA PRO A 580 0.49 9.56 -13.88
C PRO A 580 1.17 8.40 -14.61
N LYS A 581 2.40 8.06 -14.20
CA LYS A 581 3.18 6.97 -14.82
C LYS A 581 2.71 5.57 -14.41
N SER A 582 2.05 5.46 -13.26
CA SER A 582 1.56 4.18 -12.75
C SER A 582 0.29 3.76 -13.49
N THR A 583 0.23 2.50 -13.89
CA THR A 583 -1.01 1.87 -14.38
C THR A 583 -1.86 1.33 -13.25
N ILE A 584 -1.34 1.29 -12.01
CA ILE A 584 -2.03 0.73 -10.84
C ILE A 584 -2.76 1.87 -10.11
N PRO A 585 -4.10 1.94 -10.19
CA PRO A 585 -4.87 2.83 -9.31
C PRO A 585 -4.96 2.24 -7.90
N LEU A 586 -5.43 3.05 -6.96
CA LEU A 586 -5.93 2.59 -5.67
C LEU A 586 -7.39 2.16 -5.83
N LEU A 587 -7.75 0.94 -5.41
CA LEU A 587 -9.14 0.54 -5.21
C LEU A 587 -9.62 1.07 -3.86
N ILE A 588 -10.70 1.83 -3.92
CA ILE A 588 -11.48 2.32 -2.78
C ILE A 588 -12.72 1.43 -2.70
N TYR A 589 -12.94 0.81 -1.55
CA TYR A 589 -14.15 0.03 -1.29
C TYR A 589 -14.76 0.41 0.06
N ILE A 590 -16.00 0.89 0.04
CA ILE A 590 -16.78 1.19 1.24
C ILE A 590 -17.48 -0.09 1.67
N ASP A 591 -17.26 -0.50 2.92
CA ASP A 591 -17.92 -1.66 3.49
C ASP A 591 -19.44 -1.44 3.52
N ARG A 592 -20.22 -2.46 3.12
CA ARG A 592 -21.68 -2.43 3.04
C ARG A 592 -22.38 -2.09 4.36
N ARG A 593 -21.70 -2.31 5.49
CA ARG A 593 -22.22 -2.00 6.82
C ARG A 593 -22.04 -0.52 7.20
N SER A 594 -21.39 0.29 6.36
CA SER A 594 -21.23 1.73 6.56
C SER A 594 -22.57 2.47 6.47
N THR A 595 -22.78 3.48 7.31
CA THR A 595 -23.96 4.35 7.24
C THR A 595 -23.75 5.58 6.34
N PHE A 596 -22.48 5.92 6.07
CA PHE A 596 -22.08 6.95 5.12
C PHE A 596 -21.36 6.33 3.91
N VAL A 597 -21.97 6.45 2.73
CA VAL A 597 -21.54 5.75 1.50
C VAL A 597 -21.31 6.69 0.30
N ASP A 598 -21.09 7.98 0.54
CA ASP A 598 -20.74 8.93 -0.54
C ASP A 598 -19.31 8.68 -1.03
N LEU A 599 -19.21 7.82 -2.05
CA LEU A 599 -17.93 7.40 -2.61
C LEU A 599 -17.14 8.54 -3.27
N TYR A 600 -17.81 9.49 -3.94
CA TYR A 600 -17.10 10.60 -4.58
C TYR A 600 -16.45 11.48 -3.51
N TYR A 601 -17.20 11.80 -2.46
CA TYR A 601 -16.69 12.56 -1.32
C TYR A 601 -15.51 11.85 -0.65
N ILE A 602 -15.64 10.54 -0.38
CA ILE A 602 -14.56 9.73 0.22
C ILE A 602 -13.33 9.69 -0.69
N ALA A 603 -13.50 9.51 -2.00
CA ALA A 603 -12.40 9.50 -2.96
C ALA A 603 -11.69 10.86 -3.04
N LYS A 604 -12.44 11.98 -3.00
CA LYS A 604 -11.91 13.34 -2.93
C LYS A 604 -11.09 13.54 -1.66
N GLN A 605 -11.63 13.15 -0.50
CA GLN A 605 -10.93 13.22 0.79
C GLN A 605 -9.62 12.42 0.76
N ILE A 606 -9.66 11.17 0.27
CA ILE A 606 -8.48 10.32 0.11
C ILE A 606 -7.44 10.96 -0.83
N TYR A 607 -7.88 11.52 -1.96
CA TYR A 607 -6.99 12.20 -2.89
C TYR A 607 -6.32 13.40 -2.22
N TRP A 608 -7.09 14.26 -1.57
CA TRP A 608 -6.62 15.43 -0.85
C TRP A 608 -5.65 15.07 0.27
N PHE A 609 -5.88 13.95 0.97
CA PHE A 609 -4.98 13.49 2.02
C PHE A 609 -3.61 13.03 1.51
N SER A 610 -3.43 12.81 0.21
CA SER A 610 -2.10 12.61 -0.36
C SER A 610 -1.27 13.89 -0.46
N HIS A 611 -1.92 15.06 -0.41
CA HIS A 611 -1.30 16.39 -0.46
C HIS A 611 -0.83 16.88 0.94
N LEU A 612 -1.05 16.10 1.98
CA LEU A 612 -0.67 16.43 3.38
C LEU A 612 0.65 15.81 3.84
N SER A 613 1.32 15.07 2.97
CA SER A 613 2.60 14.44 3.34
C SER A 613 3.69 15.49 3.47
N TYR A 614 4.27 15.63 4.66
CA TYR A 614 5.41 16.51 4.92
C TYR A 614 6.76 15.83 4.67
N ARG A 615 6.75 14.66 4.01
CA ARG A 615 7.98 13.98 3.55
C ARG A 615 8.60 14.65 2.33
N SER A 616 7.78 15.33 1.53
CA SER A 616 8.21 16.04 0.34
C SER A 616 7.21 17.12 -0.04
N TYR A 617 7.67 18.14 -0.79
CA TYR A 617 6.79 19.11 -1.44
C TYR A 617 5.92 18.54 -2.57
N MET A 618 6.26 17.35 -3.07
CA MET A 618 5.39 16.66 -4.03
C MET A 618 4.32 15.88 -3.28
N ALA A 619 3.06 15.96 -3.76
CA ALA A 619 1.99 15.15 -3.17
C ALA A 619 2.36 13.66 -3.24
N ALA A 620 2.05 12.94 -2.17
CA ALA A 620 2.44 11.56 -2.01
C ALA A 620 1.66 10.64 -2.97
N LYS A 621 2.20 9.45 -3.18
CA LYS A 621 1.58 8.42 -4.04
C LYS A 621 0.43 7.68 -3.34
N LYS A 622 0.15 8.03 -2.08
CA LYS A 622 -0.83 7.41 -1.16
C LYS A 622 -1.28 8.48 -0.14
N PRO A 623 -2.49 8.41 0.42
CA PRO A 623 -2.91 9.34 1.48
C PRO A 623 -2.07 9.20 2.74
N VAL A 624 -1.96 10.28 3.53
CA VAL A 624 -1.25 10.25 4.83
C VAL A 624 -1.88 9.26 5.82
N THR A 625 -3.21 9.09 5.80
CA THR A 625 -3.93 8.07 6.58
C THR A 625 -3.53 6.63 6.25
N LEU A 626 -2.86 6.40 5.12
CA LEU A 626 -2.30 5.11 4.79
C LEU A 626 -0.77 5.07 4.99
N SER A 627 -0.07 6.09 4.53
CA SER A 627 1.39 6.11 4.52
C SER A 627 1.99 6.33 5.91
N TYR A 628 1.43 7.20 6.74
CA TYR A 628 1.98 7.49 8.07
C TYR A 628 1.80 6.33 9.04
N PRO A 629 0.61 5.70 9.18
CA PRO A 629 0.49 4.49 10.00
C PRO A 629 1.46 3.40 9.57
N ASN A 630 1.60 3.16 8.26
CA ASN A 630 2.54 2.16 7.75
C ASN A 630 4.01 2.49 8.07
N LEU A 631 4.43 3.77 7.99
CA LEU A 631 5.80 4.16 8.36
C LEU A 631 6.05 3.94 9.84
N LEU A 632 5.10 4.35 10.67
CA LEU A 632 5.17 4.21 12.12
C LEU A 632 5.28 2.72 12.48
N VAL A 633 4.32 1.91 12.04
CA VAL A 633 4.27 0.45 12.28
C VAL A 633 5.61 -0.22 11.89
N ASN A 634 6.11 0.05 10.68
CA ASN A 634 7.34 -0.57 10.18
C ASN A 634 8.59 -0.11 10.94
N LEU A 635 8.64 1.15 11.39
CA LEU A 635 9.76 1.66 12.14
C LEU A 635 9.75 1.11 13.57
N THR A 636 8.60 1.14 14.23
CA THR A 636 8.35 0.59 15.56
C THR A 636 8.78 -0.88 15.68
N GLU A 637 8.39 -1.73 14.71
CA GLU A 637 8.86 -3.14 14.65
C GLU A 637 10.37 -3.30 14.50
N LYS A 638 11.03 -2.36 13.80
CA LYS A 638 12.50 -2.40 13.65
C LYS A 638 13.20 -1.95 14.92
N LEU A 639 12.67 -0.94 15.61
CA LEU A 639 13.20 -0.43 16.88
C LEU A 639 13.06 -1.44 18.02
N LYS A 640 12.04 -2.31 17.99
CA LYS A 640 11.89 -3.48 18.91
C LYS A 640 13.17 -4.30 19.08
N LYS A 641 13.98 -4.37 18.03
CA LYS A 641 15.17 -5.23 17.98
C LYS A 641 16.38 -4.60 18.68
N VAL A 642 16.29 -3.32 19.06
CA VAL A 642 17.31 -2.60 19.81
C VAL A 642 17.14 -2.88 21.30
N GLU A 643 18.24 -3.16 21.99
CA GLU A 643 18.24 -3.50 23.41
C GLU A 643 17.75 -2.33 24.28
N GLY A 644 16.85 -2.62 25.22
CA GLY A 644 16.29 -1.64 26.15
C GLY A 644 15.40 -0.57 25.48
N TRP A 645 14.71 -0.92 24.39
CA TRP A 645 13.67 -0.07 23.79
C TRP A 645 12.31 -0.34 24.46
N ASP A 646 11.62 0.72 24.86
CA ASP A 646 10.27 0.68 25.45
C ASP A 646 9.29 1.46 24.56
N TYR A 647 8.17 0.81 24.22
CA TYR A 647 7.13 1.40 23.38
C TYR A 647 6.27 2.43 24.10
N GLU A 648 6.15 2.34 25.42
CA GLU A 648 5.35 3.29 26.20
C GLU A 648 5.90 4.72 26.07
N LEU A 649 7.20 4.87 25.76
CA LEU A 649 7.84 6.15 25.50
C LEU A 649 7.31 6.84 24.24
N LEU A 650 6.78 6.09 23.26
CA LEU A 650 6.22 6.68 22.04
C LEU A 650 4.94 7.48 22.28
N LYS A 651 4.20 7.19 23.36
CA LYS A 651 2.96 7.91 23.71
C LYS A 651 3.21 9.41 23.91
N LYS A 652 4.43 9.77 24.36
CA LYS A 652 4.84 11.16 24.58
C LYS A 652 5.28 11.90 23.32
N MET A 653 5.49 11.18 22.22
CA MET A 653 5.88 11.72 20.92
C MET A 653 4.69 11.81 19.96
N GLY A 654 3.46 11.73 20.48
CA GLY A 654 2.24 11.55 19.70
C GLY A 654 1.87 12.73 18.79
N ASP A 655 2.30 13.93 19.13
CA ASP A 655 2.07 15.16 18.36
C ASP A 655 3.18 15.44 17.32
N LYS A 656 4.31 14.74 17.39
CA LYS A 656 5.46 14.90 16.48
C LYS A 656 5.48 13.83 15.40
N LEU A 657 5.86 14.22 14.20
CA LEU A 657 6.04 13.31 13.06
C LEU A 657 7.43 12.65 13.06
N TRP A 658 7.82 12.04 14.17
CA TRP A 658 9.18 11.47 14.37
C TRP A 658 9.54 10.34 13.40
N PHE A 659 8.54 9.70 12.81
CA PHE A 659 8.64 8.52 11.94
C PHE A 659 8.85 8.82 10.45
N ILE A 660 8.83 10.10 10.03
CA ILE A 660 8.84 10.47 8.60
C ILE A 660 10.22 10.51 7.95
#